data_AF-A0AAP0HWH8-F1
#
_entry.id   AF-A0AAP0HWH8-F1
#
_cell.length_a   1.000
_cell.length_b   1.000
_cell.length_c   1.000
_cell.angle_alpha   90.00
_cell.angle_beta   90.00
_cell.angle_gamma   90.00
#
_symmetry.space_group_name_H-M   'P 1'
#
loop_
_entity.id
_entity.type
_entity.pdbx_description
1 polymer ?
#
loop_
_entity_poly.entity_id
_entity_poly.type
_entity_poly.pdbx_seq_one_letter_code
_entity_poly.pdbx_strand_id
1 'polypeptide(L)'
;MAEIREEMSSTTTTADIDNKQQREKELEAWLPITSSRNAKWWYSAFHNVTAIVGAGVLSLPYAMSQLGWGPGIAVLSLSWIITLYTLWQMVEMHELVPGKRFDRYHELCQHAFGEKLGLYIVIPQQLMVQVGSDIVYMVTGGKSLQKAYNTLCTSSSWCKDIRLTYWIMIFAAPHLFISQLPNFNSIWIISLAAAVMSITYSTIAWTTTLHKGIEADVQYGPRSSTTPGMVFDFLSALGNISFAYAAHSVVLEIQATIPSTPQVPSKKPMWKGVLLAYFIVAACYFPVALIGYRMFGNTVQDNILISLEKPAWLIGVANLFVFVHVVGSYQVFAVPVFDQMETFMVKKMRLKPSLRLRVIGRSLYVGLTMFIGMSFPFFGGLLGFFGGFAFAPTTYFLPCIIWLIIFKPKRYSLSWFINWVVPSVTKIISSNIKVSLAYQPGMIDVIRYRWTHGIDLILPNVLRNLRLWLSKCCQYEPESRRPAMTSYTDIASSIYMGVGAGLGNFYGTTSPLGLTLTKTPSFLELVESKTSKKYDSTSADESSDESKKRKAAKNGEAEKLKASNISASRLRIGRFERESKNDGDLVAKCYYAKRKLVWEMLDGGLKNKIEINWSEITAIKAVFPKNQPSVLQIQLSHMPSFQRESDPQPRKHTIWHATPDFTGGQASVNR
;
A
#
# COMPACT_ATOMS: atom_id res chain seq x y z
N MET A 1 -8.81 -35.58 56.64
CA MET A 1 -9.72 -35.27 55.51
C MET A 1 -9.53 -33.85 54.98
N ALA A 2 -9.51 -32.80 55.81
CA ALA A 2 -9.26 -31.42 55.35
C ALA A 2 -7.81 -31.22 54.82
N GLU A 3 -6.83 -31.77 55.53
CA GLU A 3 -5.39 -31.68 55.19
C GLU A 3 -5.06 -32.38 53.85
N ILE A 4 -5.62 -33.56 53.62
CA ILE A 4 -5.50 -34.30 52.34
C ILE A 4 -6.14 -33.52 51.18
N ARG A 5 -7.20 -32.74 51.44
CA ARG A 5 -7.87 -31.93 50.42
C ARG A 5 -7.06 -30.68 50.07
N GLU A 6 -6.33 -30.10 51.02
CA GLU A 6 -5.39 -29.00 50.78
C GLU A 6 -4.13 -29.48 50.05
N GLU A 7 -3.54 -30.62 50.42
CA GLU A 7 -2.42 -31.22 49.69
C GLU A 7 -2.80 -31.60 48.26
N MET A 8 -3.96 -32.23 48.06
CA MET A 8 -4.41 -32.61 46.72
C MET A 8 -4.77 -31.38 45.85
N SER A 9 -5.28 -30.30 46.47
CA SER A 9 -5.51 -29.02 45.80
C SER A 9 -4.20 -28.31 45.43
N SER A 10 -3.22 -28.28 46.33
CA SER A 10 -1.91 -27.66 46.07
C SER A 10 -1.12 -28.45 45.00
N THR A 11 -1.22 -29.78 45.02
CA THR A 11 -0.59 -30.68 44.04
C THR A 11 -1.24 -30.56 42.65
N THR A 12 -2.57 -30.40 42.60
CA THR A 12 -3.28 -30.14 41.32
C THR A 12 -2.92 -28.77 40.75
N THR A 13 -2.81 -27.75 41.62
CA THR A 13 -2.46 -26.39 41.20
C THR A 13 -1.01 -26.29 40.71
N THR A 14 -0.07 -27.00 41.35
CA THR A 14 1.33 -27.07 40.91
C THR A 14 1.48 -27.85 39.61
N ALA A 15 0.81 -29.00 39.45
CA ALA A 15 0.81 -29.74 38.20
C ALA A 15 0.21 -28.93 37.02
N ASP A 16 -0.84 -28.14 37.26
CA ASP A 16 -1.43 -27.25 36.24
C ASP A 16 -0.50 -26.09 35.88
N ILE A 17 0.21 -25.51 36.85
CA ILE A 17 1.22 -24.47 36.60
C ILE A 17 2.39 -25.03 35.80
N ASP A 18 2.89 -26.20 36.17
CA ASP A 18 4.00 -26.88 35.49
C ASP A 18 3.62 -27.26 34.05
N ASN A 19 2.42 -27.81 33.86
CA ASN A 19 1.88 -28.09 32.51
C ASN A 19 1.73 -26.82 31.67
N LYS A 20 1.29 -25.71 32.27
CA LYS A 20 1.17 -24.43 31.56
C LYS A 20 2.55 -23.89 31.16
N GLN A 21 3.52 -23.91 32.07
CA GLN A 21 4.89 -23.49 31.78
C GLN A 21 5.55 -24.37 30.72
N GLN A 22 5.35 -25.68 30.78
CA GLN A 22 5.87 -26.61 29.79
C GLN A 22 5.29 -26.33 28.40
N ARG A 23 3.98 -26.10 28.32
CA ARG A 23 3.30 -25.75 27.07
C ARG A 23 3.77 -24.40 26.51
N GLU A 24 4.08 -23.43 27.36
CA GLU A 24 4.67 -22.15 26.95
C GLU A 24 6.10 -22.34 26.40
N LYS A 25 6.93 -23.16 27.06
CA LYS A 25 8.28 -23.49 26.57
C LYS A 25 8.25 -24.22 25.23
N GLU A 26 7.37 -25.20 25.06
CA GLU A 26 7.20 -25.93 23.80
C GLU A 26 6.75 -25.00 22.67
N LEU A 27 5.89 -24.04 22.98
CA LEU A 27 5.46 -23.05 22.00
C LEU A 27 6.59 -22.11 21.60
N GLU A 28 7.35 -21.57 22.56
CA GLU A 28 8.52 -20.74 22.26
C GLU A 28 9.58 -21.53 21.48
N ALA A 29 9.74 -22.83 21.72
CA ALA A 29 10.60 -23.69 20.91
C ALA A 29 10.09 -23.91 19.47
N TRP A 30 8.80 -23.75 19.23
CA TRP A 30 8.17 -23.91 17.91
C TRP A 30 8.18 -22.61 17.08
N LEU A 31 8.12 -21.45 17.75
CA LEU A 31 7.89 -20.17 17.10
C LEU A 31 9.10 -19.67 16.29
N PRO A 32 8.90 -19.01 15.14
CA PRO A 32 9.98 -18.61 14.24
C PRO A 32 11.06 -17.72 14.85
N ILE A 33 10.70 -16.85 15.80
CA ILE A 33 11.66 -15.92 16.44
C ILE A 33 12.45 -16.64 17.55
N THR A 34 11.77 -17.46 18.36
CA THR A 34 12.32 -17.98 19.62
C THR A 34 12.85 -19.41 19.55
N SER A 35 12.54 -20.15 18.48
CA SER A 35 13.01 -21.53 18.25
C SER A 35 14.53 -21.70 18.13
N SER A 36 15.30 -20.63 17.87
CA SER A 36 16.75 -20.73 17.74
C SER A 36 17.48 -19.45 18.16
N ARG A 37 18.41 -19.57 19.12
CA ARG A 37 19.16 -18.44 19.70
C ARG A 37 20.68 -18.55 19.57
N ASN A 38 21.15 -19.12 18.46
CA ASN A 38 22.57 -19.37 18.20
C ASN A 38 23.20 -18.35 17.24
N ALA A 39 22.57 -17.20 17.02
CA ALA A 39 23.04 -16.22 16.04
C ALA A 39 24.34 -15.55 16.50
N LYS A 40 25.28 -15.38 15.58
CA LYS A 40 26.54 -14.67 15.84
C LYS A 40 26.36 -13.17 15.59
N TRP A 41 27.23 -12.33 16.15
CA TRP A 41 27.08 -10.87 16.03
C TRP A 41 27.09 -10.36 14.58
N TRP A 42 27.79 -11.04 13.67
CA TRP A 42 27.78 -10.66 12.26
C TRP A 42 26.51 -11.09 11.51
N TYR A 43 25.74 -12.06 12.03
CA TYR A 43 24.43 -12.39 11.46
C TYR A 43 23.47 -11.22 11.61
N SER A 44 23.51 -10.54 12.77
CA SER A 44 22.70 -9.33 12.96
C SER A 44 23.12 -8.21 12.02
N ALA A 45 24.41 -8.07 11.69
CA ALA A 45 24.85 -7.11 10.67
C ALA A 45 24.20 -7.40 9.32
N PHE A 46 24.24 -8.65 8.84
CA PHE A 46 23.64 -9.01 7.55
C PHE A 46 22.12 -8.88 7.54
N HIS A 47 21.43 -9.28 8.62
CA HIS A 47 19.99 -9.09 8.74
C HIS A 47 19.61 -7.61 8.77
N ASN A 48 20.35 -6.77 9.50
CA ASN A 48 20.11 -5.32 9.51
C ASN A 48 20.42 -4.68 8.15
N VAL A 49 21.51 -5.03 7.47
CA VAL A 49 21.79 -4.54 6.11
C VAL A 49 20.67 -4.95 5.17
N THR A 50 20.21 -6.20 5.23
CA THR A 50 19.13 -6.71 4.37
C THR A 50 17.78 -6.03 4.67
N ALA A 51 17.50 -5.71 5.94
CA ALA A 51 16.29 -5.02 6.35
C ALA A 51 16.31 -3.54 5.96
N ILE A 52 17.45 -2.86 6.12
CA ILE A 52 17.57 -1.42 5.85
C ILE A 52 17.78 -1.19 4.36
N VAL A 53 18.87 -1.73 3.78
CA VAL A 53 19.28 -1.53 2.39
C VAL A 53 18.37 -2.33 1.48
N GLY A 54 17.13 -1.88 1.31
CA GLY A 54 16.07 -2.49 0.54
C GLY A 54 15.75 -1.77 -0.76
N ALA A 55 14.52 -1.94 -1.23
CA ALA A 55 13.92 -1.15 -2.31
C ALA A 55 14.05 0.38 -2.10
N GLY A 56 14.13 0.85 -0.85
CA GLY A 56 14.21 2.27 -0.51
C GLY A 56 15.38 3.01 -1.15
N VAL A 57 16.57 2.38 -1.23
CA VAL A 57 17.78 3.01 -1.79
C VAL A 57 17.60 3.45 -3.25
N LEU A 58 16.83 2.67 -4.02
CA LEU A 58 16.59 2.89 -5.44
C LEU A 58 15.75 4.15 -5.69
N SER A 59 14.96 4.57 -4.67
CA SER A 59 14.07 5.72 -4.70
C SER A 59 14.71 7.01 -4.17
N LEU A 60 15.87 6.93 -3.51
CA LEU A 60 16.48 8.10 -2.87
C LEU A 60 16.81 9.23 -3.86
N PRO A 61 17.33 8.98 -5.08
CA PRO A 61 17.53 10.03 -6.07
C PRO A 61 16.22 10.74 -6.44
N TYR A 62 15.13 9.98 -6.54
CA TYR A 62 13.80 10.51 -6.80
C TYR A 62 13.31 11.39 -5.67
N ALA A 63 13.46 10.95 -4.41
CA ALA A 63 13.14 11.76 -3.23
C ALA A 63 13.98 13.06 -3.18
N MET A 64 15.26 13.00 -3.57
CA MET A 64 16.10 14.20 -3.70
C MET A 64 15.56 15.16 -4.79
N SER A 65 15.06 14.63 -5.90
CA SER A 65 14.45 15.45 -6.96
C SER A 65 13.15 16.16 -6.53
N GLN A 66 12.47 15.62 -5.53
CA GLN A 66 11.27 16.20 -4.95
C GLN A 66 11.58 17.25 -3.87
N LEU A 67 12.68 17.09 -3.13
CA LEU A 67 13.10 18.01 -2.05
C LEU A 67 14.07 19.11 -2.49
N GLY A 68 14.81 18.88 -3.58
CA GLY A 68 15.95 19.70 -3.96
C GLY A 68 17.21 19.43 -3.09
N TRP A 69 18.29 20.14 -3.40
CA TRP A 69 19.61 19.89 -2.78
C TRP A 69 19.64 20.16 -1.26
N GLY A 70 19.29 21.37 -0.84
CA GLY A 70 19.38 21.77 0.58
C GLY A 70 18.48 20.93 1.49
N PRO A 71 17.15 20.98 1.31
CA PRO A 71 16.23 20.17 2.09
C PRO A 71 16.47 18.67 1.94
N GLY A 72 16.82 18.20 0.74
CA GLY A 72 17.11 16.78 0.48
C GLY A 72 18.30 16.27 1.29
N ILE A 73 19.45 16.96 1.24
CA ILE A 73 20.64 16.59 2.04
C ILE A 73 20.32 16.63 3.53
N ALA A 74 19.63 17.68 3.99
CA ALA A 74 19.27 17.84 5.39
C ALA A 74 18.40 16.69 5.88
N VAL A 75 17.30 16.37 5.17
CA VAL A 75 16.38 15.29 5.54
C VAL A 75 17.06 13.92 5.46
N LEU A 76 17.87 13.67 4.43
CA LEU A 76 18.61 12.41 4.28
C LEU A 76 19.59 12.20 5.44
N SER A 77 20.35 13.22 5.80
CA SER A 77 21.36 13.17 6.87
C SER A 77 20.73 13.07 8.24
N LEU A 78 19.70 13.89 8.51
CA LEU A 78 18.96 13.84 9.77
C LEU A 78 18.26 12.50 9.95
N SER A 79 17.67 11.94 8.88
CA SER A 79 17.04 10.62 8.95
C SER A 79 18.05 9.53 9.29
N TRP A 80 19.24 9.54 8.70
CA TRP A 80 20.30 8.59 9.03
C TRP A 80 20.73 8.69 10.50
N ILE A 81 20.97 9.90 11.02
CA ILE A 81 21.38 10.13 12.41
C ILE A 81 20.27 9.73 13.39
N ILE A 82 19.05 10.17 13.14
CA ILE A 82 17.91 9.92 14.03
C ILE A 82 17.58 8.43 14.06
N THR A 83 17.55 7.76 12.91
CA THR A 83 17.23 6.33 12.86
C THR A 83 18.30 5.49 13.54
N LEU A 84 19.59 5.84 13.43
CA LEU A 84 20.66 5.20 14.20
C LEU A 84 20.45 5.37 15.71
N TYR A 85 20.07 6.58 16.14
CA TYR A 85 19.77 6.88 17.53
C TYR A 85 18.56 6.10 18.05
N THR A 86 17.45 6.07 17.32
CA THR A 86 16.25 5.34 17.76
C THR A 86 16.44 3.83 17.70
N LEU A 87 17.29 3.33 16.80
CA LEU A 87 17.67 1.92 16.75
C LEU A 87 18.53 1.55 17.96
N TRP A 88 19.49 2.41 18.34
CA TRP A 88 20.25 2.26 19.59
C TRP A 88 19.33 2.11 20.81
N GLN A 89 18.30 2.95 20.90
CA GLN A 89 17.34 2.87 22.00
C GLN A 89 16.63 1.52 22.04
N MET A 90 16.17 1.02 20.88
CA MET A 90 15.53 -0.30 20.78
C MET A 90 16.46 -1.41 21.28
N VAL A 91 17.75 -1.35 20.91
CA VAL A 91 18.76 -2.34 21.32
C VAL A 91 18.98 -2.32 22.84
N GLU A 92 19.06 -1.14 23.45
CA GLU A 92 19.20 -0.99 24.90
C GLU A 92 17.93 -1.42 25.66
N MET A 93 16.75 -1.21 25.08
CA MET A 93 15.46 -1.56 25.68
C MET A 93 15.11 -3.05 25.61
N HIS A 94 15.81 -3.85 24.81
CA HIS A 94 15.52 -5.29 24.69
C HIS A 94 15.67 -6.06 26.01
N GLU A 95 16.58 -5.63 26.90
CA GLU A 95 16.91 -6.32 28.17
C GLU A 95 16.94 -5.33 29.34
N LEU A 96 15.97 -4.41 29.40
CA LEU A 96 15.94 -3.36 30.43
C LEU A 96 15.58 -3.90 31.83
N VAL A 97 14.89 -5.03 31.91
CA VAL A 97 14.53 -5.70 33.18
C VAL A 97 15.45 -6.90 33.38
N PRO A 98 16.16 -7.01 34.52
CA PRO A 98 17.00 -8.17 34.81
C PRO A 98 16.21 -9.49 34.68
N GLY A 99 16.72 -10.41 33.86
CA GLY A 99 16.11 -11.72 33.63
C GLY A 99 14.94 -11.76 32.64
N LYS A 100 14.52 -10.63 32.07
CA LYS A 100 13.45 -10.59 31.05
C LYS A 100 13.94 -9.98 29.75
N ARG A 101 13.67 -10.66 28.64
CA ARG A 101 13.90 -10.18 27.27
C ARG A 101 12.57 -9.73 26.66
N PHE A 102 12.60 -8.64 25.91
CA PHE A 102 11.49 -8.19 25.08
C PHE A 102 11.80 -8.56 23.63
N ASP A 103 11.53 -9.81 23.28
CA ASP A 103 11.96 -10.39 21.99
C ASP A 103 11.12 -9.88 20.82
N ARG A 104 9.94 -9.31 21.10
CA ARG A 104 9.04 -8.74 20.10
C ARG A 104 8.78 -7.26 20.39
N TYR A 105 8.63 -6.46 19.34
CA TYR A 105 8.35 -5.02 19.53
C TYR A 105 7.08 -4.77 20.35
N HIS A 106 6.04 -5.57 20.13
CA HIS A 106 4.82 -5.40 20.90
C HIS A 106 4.97 -5.70 22.40
N GLU A 107 5.88 -6.59 22.81
CA GLU A 107 6.13 -6.90 24.22
C GLU A 107 6.76 -5.70 24.94
N LEU A 108 7.69 -5.00 24.27
CA LEU A 108 8.27 -3.76 24.78
C LEU A 108 7.21 -2.66 24.95
N CYS A 109 6.32 -2.51 23.96
CA CYS A 109 5.22 -1.56 24.04
C CYS A 109 4.21 -1.92 25.13
N GLN A 110 3.90 -3.20 25.33
CA GLN A 110 3.03 -3.66 26.43
C GLN A 110 3.63 -3.33 27.81
N HIS A 111 4.95 -3.42 27.94
CA HIS A 111 5.63 -3.01 29.17
C HIS A 111 5.55 -1.50 29.41
N ALA A 112 5.69 -0.69 28.36
CA ALA A 112 5.68 0.77 28.48
C ALA A 112 4.27 1.37 28.65
N PHE A 113 3.28 0.87 27.90
CA PHE A 113 1.93 1.45 27.83
C PHE A 113 0.85 0.60 28.52
N GLY A 114 1.21 -0.58 29.04
CA GLY A 114 0.28 -1.56 29.59
C GLY A 114 -0.19 -2.61 28.56
N GLU A 115 -0.71 -3.74 29.05
CA GLU A 115 -0.94 -4.94 28.25
C GLU A 115 -1.86 -4.76 27.04
N LYS A 116 -2.94 -3.99 27.18
CA LYS A 116 -3.93 -3.77 26.12
C LYS A 116 -3.52 -2.62 25.20
N LEU A 117 -3.24 -1.46 25.79
CA LEU A 117 -2.92 -0.24 25.04
C LEU A 117 -1.64 -0.41 24.22
N GLY A 118 -0.62 -1.07 24.78
CA GLY A 118 0.62 -1.38 24.06
C GLY A 118 0.38 -2.16 22.77
N LEU A 119 -0.47 -3.21 22.82
CA LEU A 119 -0.83 -4.00 21.62
C LEU A 119 -1.58 -3.16 20.59
N TYR A 120 -2.61 -2.40 21.01
CA TYR A 120 -3.43 -1.60 20.09
C TYR A 120 -2.62 -0.51 19.37
N ILE A 121 -1.59 0.03 20.00
CA ILE A 121 -0.72 1.04 19.39
C ILE A 121 0.22 0.41 18.37
N VAL A 122 0.97 -0.61 18.79
CA VAL A 122 2.12 -1.10 18.02
C VAL A 122 1.77 -2.12 16.95
N ILE A 123 0.85 -3.05 17.20
CA ILE A 123 0.59 -4.17 16.29
C ILE A 123 0.05 -3.68 14.92
N PRO A 124 -0.96 -2.81 14.86
CA PRO A 124 -1.45 -2.33 13.57
C PRO A 124 -0.37 -1.63 12.75
N GLN A 125 0.51 -0.87 13.42
CA GLN A 125 1.60 -0.15 12.76
C GLN A 125 2.72 -1.08 12.31
N GLN A 126 3.15 -2.01 13.18
CA GLN A 126 4.20 -2.98 12.91
C GLN A 126 3.80 -3.93 11.78
N LEU A 127 2.57 -4.47 11.80
CA LEU A 127 2.07 -5.33 10.73
C LEU A 127 1.97 -4.56 9.41
N MET A 128 1.48 -3.32 9.44
CA MET A 128 1.40 -2.51 8.22
C MET A 128 2.78 -2.23 7.61
N VAL A 129 3.80 -2.02 8.44
CA VAL A 129 5.19 -1.91 7.99
C VAL A 129 5.67 -3.22 7.34
N GLN A 130 5.50 -4.36 8.00
CA GLN A 130 6.00 -5.64 7.53
C GLN A 130 5.27 -6.09 6.24
N VAL A 131 3.94 -6.11 6.26
CA VAL A 131 3.10 -6.47 5.10
C VAL A 131 3.28 -5.47 3.97
N GLY A 132 3.38 -4.17 4.28
CA GLY A 132 3.62 -3.12 3.29
C GLY A 132 4.97 -3.28 2.59
N SER A 133 6.04 -3.61 3.34
CA SER A 133 7.36 -3.92 2.79
C SER A 133 7.30 -5.10 1.83
N ASP A 134 6.63 -6.18 2.24
CA ASP A 134 6.49 -7.40 1.45
C ASP A 134 5.71 -7.17 0.14
N ILE A 135 4.68 -6.33 0.16
CA ILE A 135 3.96 -5.90 -1.06
C ILE A 135 4.87 -5.07 -1.97
N VAL A 136 5.61 -4.11 -1.42
CA VAL A 136 6.57 -3.29 -2.20
C VAL A 136 7.63 -4.19 -2.83
N TYR A 137 8.12 -5.18 -2.11
CA TYR A 137 9.08 -6.16 -2.59
C TYR A 137 8.54 -7.02 -3.74
N MET A 138 7.28 -7.45 -3.68
CA MET A 138 6.61 -8.14 -4.80
C MET A 138 6.65 -7.31 -6.09
N VAL A 139 6.32 -6.02 -6.00
CA VAL A 139 6.35 -5.10 -7.14
C VAL A 139 7.78 -4.82 -7.61
N THR A 140 8.71 -4.62 -6.68
CA THR A 140 10.11 -4.29 -6.97
C THR A 140 10.81 -5.44 -7.68
N GLY A 141 10.65 -6.66 -7.17
CA GLY A 141 11.21 -7.86 -7.78
C GLY A 141 10.66 -8.13 -9.17
N GLY A 142 9.33 -7.98 -9.35
CA GLY A 142 8.69 -8.09 -10.67
C GLY A 142 9.18 -7.04 -11.67
N LYS A 143 9.27 -5.76 -11.26
CA LYS A 143 9.81 -4.69 -12.12
C LYS A 143 11.27 -4.92 -12.49
N SER A 144 12.07 -5.40 -11.54
CA SER A 144 13.50 -5.66 -11.77
C SER A 144 13.69 -6.80 -12.77
N LEU A 145 12.96 -7.91 -12.62
CA LEU A 145 12.96 -8.99 -13.61
C LEU A 145 12.52 -8.51 -15.00
N GLN A 146 11.43 -7.73 -15.07
CA GLN A 146 10.95 -7.18 -16.33
C GLN A 146 12.00 -6.29 -16.99
N LYS A 147 12.65 -5.41 -16.23
CA LYS A 147 13.73 -4.54 -16.74
C LYS A 147 14.93 -5.37 -17.20
N ALA A 148 15.36 -6.38 -16.43
CA ALA A 148 16.44 -7.27 -16.83
C ALA A 148 16.13 -7.99 -18.14
N TYR A 149 14.93 -8.57 -18.27
CA TYR A 149 14.48 -9.23 -19.49
C TYR A 149 14.44 -8.28 -20.68
N ASN A 150 13.81 -7.11 -20.55
CA ASN A 150 13.72 -6.13 -21.64
C ASN A 150 15.09 -5.58 -22.06
N THR A 151 16.05 -5.52 -21.13
CA THR A 151 17.41 -5.00 -21.40
C THR A 151 18.32 -6.05 -22.04
N LEU A 152 18.19 -7.32 -21.64
CA LEU A 152 19.03 -8.42 -22.13
C LEU A 152 18.46 -9.09 -23.39
N CYS A 153 17.15 -9.02 -23.62
CA CYS A 153 16.45 -9.63 -24.75
C CYS A 153 16.26 -8.61 -25.90
N THR A 154 17.34 -8.26 -26.60
CA THR A 154 17.34 -7.19 -27.63
C THR A 154 17.32 -7.68 -29.08
N SER A 155 17.60 -8.96 -29.36
CA SER A 155 17.85 -9.41 -30.75
C SER A 155 17.32 -10.81 -31.12
N SER A 156 16.34 -11.34 -30.40
CA SER A 156 15.73 -12.63 -30.74
C SER A 156 14.25 -12.48 -31.09
N SER A 157 13.81 -13.15 -32.16
CA SER A 157 12.40 -13.24 -32.59
C SER A 157 11.45 -13.83 -31.53
N TRP A 158 12.01 -14.38 -30.46
CA TRP A 158 11.32 -15.01 -29.34
C TRP A 158 11.08 -14.06 -28.16
N CYS A 159 11.64 -12.83 -28.18
CA CYS A 159 11.41 -11.83 -27.14
C CYS A 159 10.00 -11.25 -27.27
N LYS A 160 9.07 -11.72 -26.43
CA LYS A 160 7.69 -11.21 -26.35
C LYS A 160 7.57 -10.16 -25.24
N ASP A 161 6.71 -9.17 -25.45
CA ASP A 161 6.33 -8.24 -24.39
C ASP A 161 5.40 -8.94 -23.39
N ILE A 162 5.81 -8.95 -22.12
CA ILE A 162 5.13 -9.64 -21.03
C ILE A 162 4.72 -8.61 -19.99
N ARG A 163 3.42 -8.63 -19.63
CA ARG A 163 2.85 -7.72 -18.62
C ARG A 163 3.53 -7.90 -17.26
N LEU A 164 3.73 -6.79 -16.53
CA LEU A 164 4.33 -6.75 -15.19
C LEU A 164 3.70 -7.74 -14.20
N THR A 165 2.38 -7.99 -14.29
CA THR A 165 1.68 -8.94 -13.43
C THR A 165 2.27 -10.35 -13.49
N TYR A 166 2.72 -10.81 -14.66
CA TYR A 166 3.37 -12.12 -14.78
C TYR A 166 4.76 -12.14 -14.14
N TRP A 167 5.52 -11.05 -14.26
CA TRP A 167 6.81 -10.93 -13.59
C TRP A 167 6.68 -10.90 -12.06
N ILE A 168 5.63 -10.28 -11.53
CA ILE A 168 5.30 -10.33 -10.09
C ILE A 168 4.97 -11.78 -9.67
N MET A 169 4.23 -12.54 -10.47
CA MET A 169 3.95 -13.95 -10.17
C MET A 169 5.22 -14.83 -10.20
N ILE A 170 6.11 -14.59 -11.18
CA ILE A 170 7.41 -15.28 -11.25
C ILE A 170 8.24 -14.96 -10.00
N PHE A 171 8.24 -13.69 -9.57
CA PHE A 171 8.90 -13.27 -8.33
C PHE A 171 8.29 -13.92 -7.07
N ALA A 172 6.97 -14.12 -7.04
CA ALA A 172 6.28 -14.76 -5.92
C ALA A 172 6.61 -16.25 -5.78
N ALA A 173 6.99 -16.94 -6.85
CA ALA A 173 7.22 -18.38 -6.85
C ALA A 173 8.33 -18.82 -5.87
N PRO A 174 9.55 -18.23 -5.86
CA PRO A 174 10.56 -18.52 -4.84
C PRO A 174 10.06 -18.37 -3.40
N HIS A 175 9.19 -17.38 -3.13
CA HIS A 175 8.67 -17.13 -1.79
C HIS A 175 7.78 -18.25 -1.26
N LEU A 176 7.07 -18.97 -2.12
CA LEU A 176 6.28 -20.13 -1.69
C LEU A 176 7.16 -21.25 -1.10
N PHE A 177 8.42 -21.36 -1.53
CA PHE A 177 9.36 -22.36 -1.04
C PHE A 177 10.20 -21.82 0.13
N ILE A 178 10.79 -20.63 -0.03
CA ILE A 178 11.71 -20.06 0.96
C ILE A 178 10.97 -19.72 2.26
N SER A 179 9.71 -19.25 2.18
CA SER A 179 8.91 -18.93 3.36
C SER A 179 8.61 -20.16 4.24
N GLN A 180 8.89 -21.38 3.77
CA GLN A 180 8.71 -22.59 4.58
C GLN A 180 9.87 -22.86 5.54
N LEU A 181 10.98 -22.11 5.43
CA LEU A 181 12.11 -22.23 6.34
C LEU A 181 11.70 -21.84 7.77
N PRO A 182 12.09 -22.61 8.80
CA PRO A 182 11.42 -22.56 10.10
C PRO A 182 11.66 -21.27 10.89
N ASN A 183 12.87 -20.68 10.81
CA ASN A 183 13.29 -19.55 11.66
C ASN A 183 14.38 -18.67 11.02
N PHE A 184 14.69 -17.54 11.66
CA PHE A 184 15.72 -16.57 11.22
C PHE A 184 17.10 -17.20 10.99
N ASN A 185 17.52 -18.12 11.87
CA ASN A 185 18.79 -18.83 11.73
C ASN A 185 18.82 -19.78 10.52
N SER A 186 17.69 -20.12 9.91
CA SER A 186 17.66 -20.91 8.68
C SER A 186 17.84 -20.03 7.43
N ILE A 187 17.55 -18.72 7.53
CA ILE A 187 17.62 -17.78 6.41
C ILE A 187 18.90 -16.92 6.40
N TRP A 188 19.85 -17.15 7.31
CA TRP A 188 21.06 -16.31 7.41
C TRP A 188 21.88 -16.28 6.12
N ILE A 189 21.99 -17.39 5.39
CA ILE A 189 22.69 -17.46 4.09
C ILE A 189 21.95 -16.61 3.05
N ILE A 190 20.63 -16.69 3.05
CA ILE A 190 19.77 -15.92 2.14
C ILE A 190 19.91 -14.43 2.44
N SER A 191 19.94 -14.06 3.72
CA SER A 191 20.16 -12.68 4.16
C SER A 191 21.58 -12.20 3.85
N LEU A 192 22.61 -13.03 4.01
CA LEU A 192 23.98 -12.69 3.62
C LEU A 192 24.06 -12.44 2.11
N ALA A 193 23.52 -13.36 1.30
CA ALA A 193 23.46 -13.19 -0.14
C ALA A 193 22.73 -11.88 -0.50
N ALA A 194 21.59 -11.61 0.14
CA ALA A 194 20.84 -10.38 -0.08
C ALA A 194 21.64 -9.11 0.30
N ALA A 195 22.36 -9.11 1.42
CA ALA A 195 23.22 -8.00 1.83
C ALA A 195 24.37 -7.76 0.83
N VAL A 196 25.01 -8.82 0.34
CA VAL A 196 26.07 -8.68 -0.68
C VAL A 196 25.50 -8.15 -1.99
N MET A 197 24.34 -8.67 -2.43
CA MET A 197 23.67 -8.19 -3.63
C MET A 197 23.28 -6.71 -3.51
N SER A 198 22.85 -6.24 -2.33
CA SER A 198 22.50 -4.83 -2.15
C SER A 198 23.66 -3.87 -2.22
N ILE A 199 24.77 -4.20 -1.57
CA ILE A 199 26.02 -3.45 -1.72
C ILE A 199 26.43 -3.39 -3.20
N THR A 200 26.30 -4.52 -3.91
CA THR A 200 26.72 -4.64 -5.31
C THR A 200 25.84 -3.81 -6.25
N TYR A 201 24.51 -3.95 -6.21
CA TYR A 201 23.64 -3.17 -7.11
C TYR A 201 23.65 -1.68 -6.75
N SER A 202 23.79 -1.31 -5.47
CA SER A 202 23.95 0.10 -5.09
C SER A 202 25.24 0.66 -5.67
N THR A 203 26.33 -0.12 -5.61
CA THR A 203 27.61 0.26 -6.22
C THR A 203 27.50 0.45 -7.72
N ILE A 204 26.88 -0.51 -8.42
CA ILE A 204 26.61 -0.40 -9.86
C ILE A 204 25.75 0.83 -10.16
N ALA A 205 24.72 1.10 -9.37
CA ALA A 205 23.82 2.23 -9.58
C ALA A 205 24.57 3.57 -9.54
N TRP A 206 25.35 3.86 -8.49
CA TRP A 206 26.04 5.14 -8.40
C TRP A 206 27.25 5.24 -9.34
N THR A 207 28.02 4.17 -9.53
CA THR A 207 29.18 4.18 -10.44
C THR A 207 28.76 4.34 -11.90
N THR A 208 27.74 3.62 -12.34
CA THR A 208 27.24 3.71 -13.73
C THR A 208 26.59 5.06 -13.97
N THR A 209 25.86 5.59 -12.98
CA THR A 209 25.30 6.95 -13.06
C THR A 209 26.39 8.00 -13.14
N LEU A 210 27.45 7.88 -12.34
CA LEU A 210 28.62 8.76 -12.42
C LEU A 210 29.30 8.69 -13.78
N HIS A 211 29.49 7.49 -14.33
CA HIS A 211 30.13 7.27 -15.63
C HIS A 211 29.29 7.78 -16.79
N LYS A 212 27.96 7.65 -16.71
CA LYS A 212 27.02 8.21 -17.70
C LYS A 212 27.18 9.73 -17.83
N GLY A 213 27.53 10.41 -16.75
CA GLY A 213 27.60 11.88 -16.71
C GLY A 213 26.23 12.53 -16.58
N ILE A 214 26.22 13.86 -16.68
CA ILE A 214 25.01 14.68 -16.50
C ILE A 214 24.07 14.47 -17.69
N GLU A 215 22.80 14.16 -17.41
CA GLU A 215 21.75 14.04 -18.43
C GLU A 215 21.55 15.38 -19.15
N ALA A 216 21.26 15.33 -20.46
CA ALA A 216 20.95 16.53 -21.22
C ALA A 216 19.71 17.25 -20.64
N ASP A 217 19.75 18.57 -20.60
CA ASP A 217 18.66 19.43 -20.11
C ASP A 217 18.23 19.20 -18.65
N VAL A 218 19.15 18.71 -17.80
CA VAL A 218 18.87 18.49 -16.38
C VAL A 218 18.47 19.77 -15.64
N GLN A 219 17.45 19.68 -14.79
CA GLN A 219 17.05 20.75 -13.88
C GLN A 219 17.02 20.26 -12.44
N TYR A 220 17.44 21.13 -11.52
CA TYR A 220 17.46 20.88 -10.06
C TYR A 220 16.43 21.73 -9.31
N GLY A 221 15.51 22.36 -10.04
CA GLY A 221 14.38 23.10 -9.46
C GLY A 221 13.27 22.16 -8.99
N PRO A 222 12.17 22.72 -8.43
CA PRO A 222 11.03 21.94 -8.00
C PRO A 222 10.48 21.05 -9.13
N ARG A 223 10.22 19.78 -8.81
CA ARG A 223 9.72 18.80 -9.78
C ARG A 223 8.31 19.14 -10.27
N SER A 224 7.42 19.53 -9.36
CA SER A 224 6.09 20.04 -9.67
C SER A 224 6.11 21.56 -9.89
N SER A 225 5.34 22.03 -10.88
CA SER A 225 5.20 23.46 -11.17
C SER A 225 4.10 24.17 -10.38
N THR A 226 3.21 23.41 -9.72
CA THR A 226 2.08 23.95 -8.96
C THR A 226 2.36 23.90 -7.46
N THR A 227 1.87 24.87 -6.69
CA THR A 227 2.03 24.89 -5.23
C THR A 227 1.50 23.60 -4.56
N PRO A 228 0.30 23.09 -4.90
CA PRO A 228 -0.15 21.82 -4.35
C PRO A 228 0.78 20.66 -4.72
N GLY A 229 1.24 20.60 -5.98
CA GLY A 229 2.18 19.56 -6.44
C GLY A 229 3.49 19.57 -5.67
N MET A 230 4.07 20.74 -5.41
CA MET A 230 5.29 20.88 -4.61
C MET A 230 5.10 20.38 -3.17
N VAL A 231 3.94 20.62 -2.56
CA VAL A 231 3.62 20.10 -1.22
C VAL A 231 3.50 18.58 -1.24
N PHE A 232 2.82 18.01 -2.25
CA PHE A 232 2.71 16.56 -2.41
C PHE A 232 4.07 15.90 -2.64
N ASP A 233 4.92 16.50 -3.47
CA ASP A 233 6.27 16.03 -3.74
C ASP A 233 7.11 16.02 -2.46
N PHE A 234 7.07 17.11 -1.69
CA PHE A 234 7.76 17.20 -0.40
C PHE A 234 7.33 16.09 0.55
N LEU A 235 6.02 15.92 0.76
CA LEU A 235 5.46 14.90 1.67
C LEU A 235 5.74 13.47 1.18
N SER A 236 5.66 13.23 -0.13
CA SER A 236 6.02 11.95 -0.74
C SER A 236 7.50 11.63 -0.53
N ALA A 237 8.39 12.63 -0.65
CA ALA A 237 9.82 12.44 -0.46
C ALA A 237 10.18 12.11 0.99
N LEU A 238 9.53 12.76 1.96
CA LEU A 238 9.66 12.39 3.37
C LEU A 238 9.24 10.94 3.62
N GLY A 239 8.14 10.50 2.98
CA GLY A 239 7.71 9.11 3.00
C GLY A 239 8.76 8.17 2.39
N ASN A 240 9.29 8.49 1.21
CA ASN A 240 10.32 7.70 0.53
C ASN A 240 11.60 7.55 1.37
N ILE A 241 12.07 8.64 1.98
CA ILE A 241 13.26 8.61 2.86
C ILE A 241 12.97 7.81 4.14
N SER A 242 11.79 7.99 4.75
CA SER A 242 11.37 7.20 5.92
C SER A 242 11.32 5.70 5.61
N PHE A 243 10.77 5.31 4.45
CA PHE A 243 10.75 3.93 3.98
C PHE A 243 12.16 3.36 3.81
N ALA A 244 13.13 4.17 3.37
CA ALA A 244 14.50 3.71 3.18
C ALA A 244 15.20 3.30 4.49
N TYR A 245 14.71 3.70 5.66
CA TYR A 245 15.29 3.40 6.98
C TYR A 245 14.40 2.50 7.86
N ALA A 246 13.62 1.62 7.24
CA ALA A 246 12.50 0.86 7.80
C ALA A 246 12.78 -0.27 8.84
N ALA A 247 14.00 -0.47 9.32
CA ALA A 247 14.37 -1.72 10.01
C ALA A 247 13.89 -1.86 11.47
N HIS A 248 13.40 -0.80 12.10
CA HIS A 248 13.03 -0.80 13.53
C HIS A 248 11.92 -1.79 13.88
N SER A 249 11.08 -2.14 12.91
CA SER A 249 9.96 -3.08 13.06
C SER A 249 10.37 -4.56 13.17
N VAL A 250 11.64 -4.88 12.91
CA VAL A 250 12.21 -6.25 12.98
C VAL A 250 13.44 -6.34 13.88
N VAL A 251 13.89 -5.23 14.46
CA VAL A 251 15.19 -5.15 15.13
C VAL A 251 15.24 -5.94 16.45
N LEU A 252 14.16 -5.93 17.23
CA LEU A 252 14.09 -6.71 18.47
C LEU A 252 14.03 -8.20 18.15
N GLU A 253 13.28 -8.56 17.11
CA GLU A 253 13.14 -9.93 16.64
C GLU A 253 14.47 -10.48 16.11
N ILE A 254 15.30 -9.65 15.45
CA ILE A 254 16.68 -10.01 15.08
C ILE A 254 17.54 -10.18 16.34
N GLN A 255 17.46 -9.25 17.30
CA GLN A 255 18.25 -9.32 18.54
C GLN A 255 17.88 -10.53 19.41
N ALA A 256 16.62 -10.96 19.39
CA ALA A 256 16.13 -12.15 20.10
C ALA A 256 16.89 -13.43 19.71
N THR A 257 17.37 -13.51 18.46
CA THR A 257 18.14 -14.66 17.93
C THR A 257 19.57 -14.73 18.47
N ILE A 258 20.08 -13.63 19.03
CA ILE A 258 21.41 -13.56 19.60
C ILE A 258 21.36 -14.17 21.02
N PRO A 259 22.32 -15.05 21.37
CA PRO A 259 22.41 -15.60 22.71
C PRO A 259 22.71 -14.48 23.71
N SER A 260 22.06 -14.55 24.88
CA SER A 260 22.21 -13.56 25.94
C SER A 260 22.49 -14.28 27.26
N THR A 261 23.42 -13.74 28.03
CA THR A 261 23.76 -14.20 29.38
C THR A 261 23.87 -12.98 30.31
N PRO A 262 23.72 -13.12 31.63
CA PRO A 262 23.91 -12.01 32.56
C PRO A 262 25.27 -11.31 32.42
N GLN A 263 26.32 -12.05 32.04
CA GLN A 263 27.67 -11.54 31.83
C GLN A 263 27.86 -10.88 30.45
N VAL A 264 27.19 -11.43 29.42
CA VAL A 264 27.27 -10.97 28.04
C VAL A 264 25.84 -10.75 27.51
N PRO A 265 25.25 -9.57 27.74
CA PRO A 265 23.90 -9.26 27.26
C PRO A 265 23.90 -9.10 25.74
N SER A 266 22.79 -9.46 25.08
CA SER A 266 22.66 -9.45 23.62
C SER A 266 22.89 -8.07 22.99
N LYS A 267 22.67 -6.99 23.75
CA LYS A 267 22.82 -5.61 23.29
C LYS A 267 24.22 -5.28 22.77
N LYS A 268 25.28 -5.82 23.38
CA LYS A 268 26.67 -5.57 22.96
C LYS A 268 26.97 -6.12 21.55
N PRO A 269 26.79 -7.42 21.28
CA PRO A 269 26.96 -7.97 19.93
C PRO A 269 25.95 -7.40 18.93
N MET A 270 24.69 -7.16 19.35
CA MET A 270 23.70 -6.52 18.48
C MET A 270 24.16 -5.15 18.00
N TRP A 271 24.61 -4.29 18.93
CA TRP A 271 25.06 -2.94 18.62
C TRP A 271 26.27 -2.91 17.68
N LYS A 272 27.22 -3.84 17.84
CA LYS A 272 28.33 -4.00 16.89
C LYS A 272 27.83 -4.30 15.47
N GLY A 273 26.84 -5.19 15.34
CA GLY A 273 26.23 -5.51 14.04
C GLY A 273 25.47 -4.33 13.44
N VAL A 274 24.73 -3.57 14.26
CA VAL A 274 24.01 -2.36 13.84
C VAL A 274 24.96 -1.29 13.33
N LEU A 275 26.07 -1.01 14.03
CA LEU A 275 27.05 -0.01 13.61
C LEU A 275 27.66 -0.37 12.24
N LEU A 276 28.03 -1.63 12.04
CA LEU A 276 28.53 -2.10 10.74
C LEU A 276 27.46 -1.95 9.66
N ALA A 277 26.20 -2.30 9.95
CA ALA A 277 25.11 -2.16 9.01
C ALA A 277 24.87 -0.69 8.63
N TYR A 278 24.85 0.23 9.59
CA TYR A 278 24.63 1.67 9.34
C TYR A 278 25.76 2.34 8.56
N PHE A 279 26.99 1.88 8.76
CA PHE A 279 28.12 2.29 7.93
C PHE A 279 27.92 1.85 6.47
N ILE A 280 27.53 0.59 6.24
CA ILE A 280 27.24 0.06 4.91
C ILE A 280 26.06 0.81 4.27
N VAL A 281 25.00 1.09 5.04
CA VAL A 281 23.84 1.87 4.60
C VAL A 281 24.29 3.24 4.14
N ALA A 282 25.11 3.96 4.91
CA ALA A 282 25.63 5.27 4.50
C ALA A 282 26.42 5.19 3.19
N ALA A 283 27.30 4.19 3.07
CA ALA A 283 28.11 3.94 1.88
C ALA A 283 27.27 3.59 0.63
N CYS A 284 26.08 3.00 0.80
CA CYS A 284 25.16 2.72 -0.31
C CYS A 284 24.26 3.91 -0.61
N TYR A 285 23.70 4.57 0.41
CA TYR A 285 22.59 5.51 0.27
C TYR A 285 23.05 6.88 -0.19
N PHE A 286 24.09 7.44 0.44
CA PHE A 286 24.53 8.79 0.12
C PHE A 286 25.08 8.89 -1.30
N PRO A 287 25.95 7.98 -1.78
CA PRO A 287 26.41 8.03 -3.17
C PRO A 287 25.27 7.85 -4.16
N VAL A 288 24.38 6.88 -3.96
CA VAL A 288 23.23 6.67 -4.85
C VAL A 288 22.35 7.92 -4.89
N ALA A 289 21.96 8.46 -3.74
CA ALA A 289 21.09 9.64 -3.65
C ALA A 289 21.72 10.89 -4.28
N LEU A 290 22.96 11.23 -3.88
CA LEU A 290 23.62 12.47 -4.27
C LEU A 290 24.11 12.44 -5.72
N ILE A 291 24.76 11.35 -6.14
CA ILE A 291 25.23 11.20 -7.53
C ILE A 291 24.04 10.98 -8.45
N GLY A 292 23.08 10.14 -8.05
CA GLY A 292 21.86 9.90 -8.81
C GLY A 292 21.09 11.20 -9.09
N TYR A 293 20.88 12.01 -8.05
CA TYR A 293 20.23 13.31 -8.21
C TYR A 293 21.08 14.30 -9.00
N ARG A 294 22.40 14.33 -8.80
CA ARG A 294 23.29 15.18 -9.58
C ARG A 294 23.28 14.87 -11.06
N MET A 295 23.16 13.62 -11.47
CA MET A 295 23.24 13.29 -12.89
C MET A 295 21.89 13.39 -13.60
N PHE A 296 20.79 13.05 -12.91
CA PHE A 296 19.46 13.01 -13.53
C PHE A 296 18.53 14.18 -13.16
N GLY A 297 18.78 14.90 -12.06
CA GLY A 297 17.92 15.98 -11.58
C GLY A 297 16.44 15.56 -11.47
N ASN A 298 15.55 16.40 -12.02
CA ASN A 298 14.10 16.14 -12.06
C ASN A 298 13.66 15.08 -13.10
N THR A 299 14.56 14.55 -13.93
CA THR A 299 14.22 13.51 -14.93
C THR A 299 14.33 12.08 -14.36
N VAL A 300 14.91 11.94 -13.17
CA VAL A 300 15.06 10.65 -12.51
C VAL A 300 13.70 9.96 -12.31
N GLN A 301 13.67 8.65 -12.54
CA GLN A 301 12.50 7.80 -12.32
C GLN A 301 12.43 7.39 -10.84
N ASP A 302 11.28 6.86 -10.42
CA ASP A 302 11.07 6.41 -9.04
C ASP A 302 12.03 5.29 -8.58
N ASN A 303 12.64 4.58 -9.53
CA ASN A 303 13.75 3.66 -9.34
C ASN A 303 14.91 4.03 -10.28
N ILE A 304 16.06 4.38 -9.72
CA ILE A 304 17.26 4.80 -10.46
C ILE A 304 17.76 3.78 -11.50
N LEU A 305 17.60 2.47 -11.24
CA LEU A 305 18.02 1.44 -12.19
C LEU A 305 17.11 1.36 -13.43
N ILE A 306 15.91 1.93 -13.35
CA ILE A 306 15.03 2.08 -14.51
C ILE A 306 15.50 3.23 -15.39
N SER A 307 16.07 4.30 -14.80
CA SER A 307 16.66 5.46 -15.50
C SER A 307 17.96 5.15 -16.25
N LEU A 308 18.59 4.01 -15.98
CA LEU A 308 19.80 3.56 -16.67
C LEU A 308 19.45 2.60 -17.83
N GLU A 309 20.18 2.74 -18.94
CA GLU A 309 19.99 1.94 -20.15
C GLU A 309 21.28 1.31 -20.69
N LYS A 310 22.44 1.91 -20.42
CA LYS A 310 23.74 1.46 -20.95
C LYS A 310 24.81 1.38 -19.86
N PRO A 311 25.75 0.42 -19.94
CA PRO A 311 25.74 -0.74 -20.85
C PRO A 311 24.68 -1.78 -20.46
N ALA A 312 23.97 -2.33 -21.45
CA ALA A 312 22.76 -3.15 -21.23
C ALA A 312 23.01 -4.38 -20.32
N TRP A 313 24.11 -5.10 -20.52
CA TRP A 313 24.42 -6.29 -19.73
C TRP A 313 24.57 -5.96 -18.23
N LEU A 314 25.21 -4.83 -17.91
CA LEU A 314 25.46 -4.41 -16.53
C LEU A 314 24.16 -4.00 -15.83
N ILE A 315 23.29 -3.27 -16.54
CA ILE A 315 21.97 -2.89 -16.02
C ILE A 315 21.08 -4.12 -15.85
N GLY A 316 21.15 -5.09 -16.76
CA GLY A 316 20.48 -6.38 -16.64
C GLY A 316 20.91 -7.12 -15.38
N VAL A 317 22.22 -7.27 -15.17
CA VAL A 317 22.79 -7.92 -13.98
C VAL A 317 22.42 -7.18 -12.69
N ALA A 318 22.48 -5.85 -12.68
CA ALA A 318 22.10 -5.05 -11.50
C ALA A 318 20.64 -5.30 -11.09
N ASN A 319 19.73 -5.40 -12.06
CA ASN A 319 18.32 -5.71 -11.79
C ASN A 319 18.13 -7.17 -11.31
N LEU A 320 18.95 -8.12 -11.77
CA LEU A 320 18.96 -9.49 -11.22
C LEU A 320 19.49 -9.51 -9.77
N PHE A 321 20.47 -8.67 -9.43
CA PHE A 321 20.93 -8.53 -8.04
C PHE A 321 19.85 -7.90 -7.15
N VAL A 322 19.10 -6.91 -7.63
CA VAL A 322 17.92 -6.40 -6.92
C VAL A 322 16.91 -7.53 -6.70
N PHE A 323 16.63 -8.35 -7.71
CA PHE A 323 15.75 -9.51 -7.57
C PHE A 323 16.19 -10.42 -6.42
N VAL A 324 17.46 -10.87 -6.41
CA VAL A 324 17.98 -11.76 -5.36
C VAL A 324 17.95 -11.10 -3.98
N HIS A 325 18.33 -9.83 -3.91
CA HIS A 325 18.30 -9.06 -2.67
C HIS A 325 16.89 -8.98 -2.07
N VAL A 326 15.92 -8.56 -2.89
CA VAL A 326 14.53 -8.36 -2.46
C VAL A 326 13.87 -9.69 -2.08
N VAL A 327 14.33 -10.83 -2.63
CA VAL A 327 13.93 -12.16 -2.15
C VAL A 327 14.30 -12.34 -0.67
N GLY A 328 15.53 -11.99 -0.28
CA GLY A 328 15.98 -12.10 1.09
C GLY A 328 15.33 -11.09 2.03
N SER A 329 15.17 -9.84 1.60
CA SER A 329 14.50 -8.81 2.40
C SER A 329 13.06 -9.15 2.72
N TYR A 330 12.30 -9.70 1.75
CA TYR A 330 10.96 -10.22 2.02
C TYR A 330 10.96 -11.23 3.17
N GLN A 331 11.93 -12.15 3.22
CA GLN A 331 11.96 -13.14 4.30
C GLN A 331 12.22 -12.49 5.67
N VAL A 332 13.08 -11.47 5.72
CA VAL A 332 13.38 -10.76 6.97
C VAL A 332 12.13 -10.07 7.55
N PHE A 333 11.29 -9.48 6.69
CA PHE A 333 10.03 -8.85 7.12
C PHE A 333 8.87 -9.82 7.31
N ALA A 334 8.84 -10.94 6.57
CA ALA A 334 7.78 -11.93 6.68
C ALA A 334 7.89 -12.82 7.94
N VAL A 335 9.11 -13.11 8.43
CA VAL A 335 9.30 -13.99 9.61
C VAL A 335 8.56 -13.49 10.86
N PRO A 336 8.61 -12.20 11.25
CA PRO A 336 7.80 -11.69 12.36
C PRO A 336 6.29 -11.76 12.12
N VAL A 337 5.83 -11.63 10.87
CA VAL A 337 4.42 -11.81 10.52
C VAL A 337 4.02 -13.27 10.68
N PHE A 338 4.87 -14.20 10.25
CA PHE A 338 4.67 -15.63 10.46
C PHE A 338 4.61 -15.96 11.95
N ASP A 339 5.49 -15.38 12.77
CA ASP A 339 5.47 -15.56 14.22
C ASP A 339 4.15 -15.11 14.85
N GLN A 340 3.65 -13.92 14.50
CA GLN A 340 2.37 -13.41 14.99
C GLN A 340 1.18 -14.24 14.50
N MET A 341 1.16 -14.61 13.22
CA MET A 341 0.10 -15.43 12.63
C MET A 341 0.08 -16.83 13.25
N GLU A 342 1.24 -17.48 13.38
CA GLU A 342 1.39 -18.79 14.04
C GLU A 342 0.99 -18.73 15.52
N THR A 343 1.38 -17.68 16.24
CA THR A 343 0.96 -17.42 17.61
C THR A 343 -0.56 -17.28 17.71
N PHE A 344 -1.19 -16.50 16.82
CA PHE A 344 -2.64 -16.33 16.80
C PHE A 344 -3.37 -17.65 16.53
N MET A 345 -2.91 -18.42 15.53
CA MET A 345 -3.47 -19.72 15.18
C MET A 345 -3.40 -20.71 16.36
N VAL A 346 -2.27 -20.77 17.07
CA VAL A 346 -2.08 -21.74 18.16
C VAL A 346 -2.67 -21.27 19.49
N LYS A 347 -2.42 -20.03 19.92
CA LYS A 347 -2.92 -19.51 21.21
C LYS A 347 -4.40 -19.16 21.17
N LYS A 348 -4.85 -18.44 20.12
CA LYS A 348 -6.21 -17.90 20.08
C LYS A 348 -7.20 -18.85 19.42
N MET A 349 -6.84 -19.44 18.29
CA MET A 349 -7.69 -20.42 17.58
C MET A 349 -7.51 -21.86 18.09
N ARG A 350 -6.60 -22.09 19.05
CA ARG A 350 -6.34 -23.38 19.70
C ARG A 350 -5.98 -24.51 18.72
N LEU A 351 -5.41 -24.16 17.56
CA LEU A 351 -4.95 -25.14 16.58
C LEU A 351 -3.66 -25.81 17.06
N LYS A 352 -3.47 -27.09 16.73
CA LYS A 352 -2.23 -27.81 17.08
C LYS A 352 -1.07 -27.32 16.20
N PRO A 353 0.11 -27.02 16.77
CA PRO A 353 1.29 -26.67 16.00
C PRO A 353 1.66 -27.85 15.09
N SER A 354 1.65 -27.63 13.77
CA SER A 354 1.92 -28.68 12.79
C SER A 354 2.56 -28.11 11.51
N LEU A 355 3.29 -28.95 10.77
CA LEU A 355 3.88 -28.56 9.49
C LEU A 355 2.80 -28.11 8.48
N ARG A 356 1.64 -28.77 8.47
CA ARG A 356 0.52 -28.40 7.58
C ARG A 356 0.02 -26.98 7.87
N LEU A 357 -0.13 -26.62 9.14
CA LEU A 357 -0.54 -25.28 9.55
C LEU A 357 0.45 -24.21 9.04
N ARG A 358 1.75 -24.48 9.20
CA ARG A 358 2.82 -23.59 8.73
C ARG A 358 2.79 -23.43 7.20
N VAL A 359 2.77 -24.54 6.47
CA VAL A 359 2.77 -24.52 4.99
C VAL A 359 1.56 -23.77 4.44
N ILE A 360 0.37 -24.03 4.98
CA ILE A 360 -0.86 -23.38 4.52
C ILE A 360 -0.85 -21.89 4.89
N GLY A 361 -0.63 -21.55 6.17
CA GLY A 361 -0.67 -20.17 6.64
C GLY A 361 0.33 -19.28 5.90
N ARG A 362 1.58 -19.72 5.77
CA ARG A 362 2.62 -18.95 5.10
C ARG A 362 2.39 -18.84 3.60
N SER A 363 1.90 -19.90 2.95
CA SER A 363 1.56 -19.84 1.51
C SER A 363 0.38 -18.90 1.25
N LEU A 364 -0.63 -18.88 2.12
CA LEU A 364 -1.74 -17.92 2.04
C LEU A 364 -1.25 -16.48 2.19
N TYR A 365 -0.32 -16.22 3.10
CA TYR A 365 0.30 -14.92 3.26
C TYR A 365 1.06 -14.46 1.99
N VAL A 366 1.89 -15.34 1.42
CA VAL A 366 2.59 -15.05 0.16
C VAL A 366 1.58 -14.79 -0.97
N GLY A 367 0.52 -15.59 -1.07
CA GLY A 367 -0.56 -15.38 -2.05
C GLY A 367 -1.28 -14.05 -1.87
N LEU A 368 -1.53 -13.62 -0.63
CA LEU A 368 -2.16 -12.34 -0.31
C LEU A 368 -1.29 -11.15 -0.72
N THR A 369 -0.02 -11.15 -0.33
CA THR A 369 0.92 -10.07 -0.68
C THR A 369 1.15 -9.99 -2.20
N MET A 370 1.22 -11.13 -2.88
CA MET A 370 1.25 -11.20 -4.35
C MET A 370 -0.01 -10.59 -4.98
N PHE A 371 -1.20 -10.96 -4.51
CA PHE A 371 -2.46 -10.43 -5.03
C PHE A 371 -2.56 -8.91 -4.90
N ILE A 372 -2.17 -8.36 -3.74
CA ILE A 372 -2.18 -6.91 -3.51
C ILE A 372 -1.12 -6.22 -4.37
N GLY A 373 0.09 -6.78 -4.48
CA GLY A 373 1.17 -6.25 -5.32
C GLY A 373 0.80 -6.19 -6.81
N MET A 374 0.09 -7.19 -7.33
CA MET A 374 -0.44 -7.17 -8.70
C MET A 374 -1.55 -6.13 -8.90
N SER A 375 -2.35 -5.88 -7.85
CA SER A 375 -3.46 -4.93 -7.91
C SER A 375 -2.97 -3.48 -7.94
N PHE A 376 -1.88 -3.18 -7.24
CA PHE A 376 -1.34 -1.82 -7.05
C PHE A 376 0.17 -1.71 -7.33
N PRO A 377 0.66 -1.86 -8.58
CA PRO A 377 2.09 -1.89 -8.88
C PRO A 377 2.77 -0.50 -8.95
N PHE A 378 2.35 0.46 -8.11
CA PHE A 378 2.88 1.83 -8.10
C PHE A 378 4.01 1.98 -7.08
N PHE A 379 5.26 1.74 -7.50
CA PHE A 379 6.44 1.75 -6.63
C PHE A 379 6.57 3.06 -5.82
N GLY A 380 6.76 4.22 -6.46
CA GLY A 380 6.92 5.48 -5.72
C GLY A 380 5.73 5.85 -4.80
N GLY A 381 4.50 5.57 -5.24
CA GLY A 381 3.29 5.83 -4.44
C GLY A 381 3.20 4.94 -3.20
N LEU A 382 3.56 3.66 -3.31
CA LEU A 382 3.57 2.73 -2.18
C LEU A 382 4.64 3.10 -1.13
N LEU A 383 5.85 3.45 -1.58
CA LEU A 383 6.94 3.88 -0.69
C LEU A 383 6.56 5.14 0.08
N GLY A 384 6.07 6.17 -0.62
CA GLY A 384 5.63 7.42 0.03
C GLY A 384 4.48 7.18 1.02
N PHE A 385 3.49 6.37 0.63
CA PHE A 385 2.32 6.04 1.44
C PHE A 385 2.70 5.30 2.73
N PHE A 386 3.28 4.11 2.60
CA PHE A 386 3.62 3.32 3.78
C PHE A 386 4.71 4.03 4.58
N GLY A 387 5.69 4.67 3.92
CA GLY A 387 6.79 5.42 4.53
C GLY A 387 6.32 6.45 5.56
N GLY A 388 5.35 7.28 5.18
CA GLY A 388 4.82 8.31 6.08
C GLY A 388 3.78 7.82 7.08
N PHE A 389 2.96 6.83 6.71
CA PHE A 389 1.85 6.35 7.53
C PHE A 389 2.25 5.26 8.54
N ALA A 390 3.14 4.34 8.14
CA ALA A 390 3.50 3.14 8.89
C ALA A 390 4.92 3.20 9.47
N PHE A 391 5.90 3.50 8.62
CA PHE A 391 7.32 3.44 9.02
C PHE A 391 7.70 4.60 9.91
N ALA A 392 7.20 5.81 9.61
CA ALA A 392 7.55 6.97 10.41
C ALA A 392 7.21 6.74 11.90
N PRO A 393 5.95 6.40 12.29
CA PRO A 393 5.58 6.08 13.68
C PRO A 393 6.48 5.05 14.38
N THR A 394 6.72 3.91 13.75
CA THR A 394 7.47 2.79 14.34
C THR A 394 8.97 3.05 14.44
N THR A 395 9.50 3.94 13.61
CA THR A 395 10.95 4.19 13.49
C THR A 395 11.39 5.43 14.27
N TYR A 396 10.62 6.51 14.19
CA TYR A 396 11.01 7.82 14.74
C TYR A 396 10.30 8.15 16.05
N PHE A 397 9.08 7.63 16.28
CA PHE A 397 8.23 8.09 17.38
C PHE A 397 8.18 7.12 18.53
N LEU A 398 7.76 5.88 18.26
CA LEU A 398 7.52 4.89 19.30
C LEU A 398 8.77 4.63 20.14
N PRO A 399 9.99 4.44 19.57
CA PRO A 399 11.19 4.25 20.37
C PRO A 399 11.45 5.43 21.32
N CYS A 400 11.30 6.67 20.85
CA CYS A 400 11.50 7.88 21.65
C CYS A 400 10.48 8.00 22.79
N ILE A 401 9.20 7.73 22.52
CA ILE A 401 8.14 7.82 23.52
C ILE A 401 8.34 6.74 24.60
N ILE A 402 8.64 5.51 24.18
CA ILE A 402 8.94 4.39 25.09
C ILE A 402 10.15 4.76 25.96
N TRP A 403 11.21 5.32 25.36
CA TRP A 403 12.39 5.79 26.09
C TRP A 403 12.06 6.83 27.16
N LEU A 404 11.22 7.82 26.83
CA LEU A 404 10.78 8.85 27.79
C LEU A 404 9.98 8.25 28.96
N ILE A 405 9.13 7.26 28.70
CA ILE A 405 8.30 6.61 29.71
C ILE A 405 9.14 5.74 30.66
N ILE A 406 10.05 4.94 30.09
CA ILE A 406 10.82 3.95 30.83
C ILE A 406 12.00 4.61 31.57
N PHE A 407 12.88 5.32 30.83
CA PHE A 407 14.13 5.83 31.40
C PHE A 407 14.00 7.21 32.04
N LYS A 408 12.94 7.97 31.73
CA LYS A 408 12.67 9.31 32.29
C LYS A 408 13.94 10.19 32.37
N PRO A 409 14.58 10.49 31.22
CA PRO A 409 15.84 11.22 31.20
C PRO A 409 15.70 12.58 31.90
N LYS A 410 16.79 13.04 32.54
CA LYS A 410 16.82 14.33 33.25
C LYS A 410 16.30 15.45 32.34
N ARG A 411 15.38 16.28 32.85
CA ARG A 411 14.80 17.41 32.09
C ARG A 411 15.93 18.30 31.57
N TYR A 412 15.76 18.78 30.34
CA TYR A 412 16.76 19.60 29.61
C TYR A 412 18.10 18.90 29.29
N SER A 413 18.25 17.60 29.55
CA SER A 413 19.36 16.85 28.99
C SER A 413 19.23 16.72 27.47
N LEU A 414 20.34 16.46 26.78
CA LEU A 414 20.35 16.22 25.34
C LEU A 414 19.39 15.08 24.94
N SER A 415 19.42 13.97 25.70
CA SER A 415 18.50 12.85 25.48
C SER A 415 17.04 13.27 25.68
N TRP A 416 16.73 14.08 26.69
CA TRP A 416 15.37 14.60 26.88
C TRP A 416 14.92 15.46 25.70
N PHE A 417 15.76 16.39 25.22
CA PHE A 417 15.41 17.25 24.10
C PHE A 417 15.18 16.47 22.81
N ILE A 418 16.12 15.58 22.43
CA ILE A 418 16.01 14.77 21.20
C ILE A 418 14.73 13.93 21.22
N ASN A 419 14.43 13.28 22.34
CA ASN A 419 13.26 12.41 22.44
C ASN A 419 11.91 13.16 22.49
N TRP A 420 11.90 14.47 22.74
CA TRP A 420 10.71 15.30 22.59
C TRP A 420 10.59 15.91 21.19
N VAL A 421 11.71 16.36 20.62
CA VAL A 421 11.73 17.04 19.32
C VAL A 421 11.48 16.06 18.18
N VAL A 422 12.15 14.91 18.15
CA VAL A 422 12.04 13.94 17.06
C VAL A 422 10.59 13.47 16.85
N PRO A 423 9.85 13.03 17.88
CA PRO A 423 8.45 12.66 17.71
C PRO A 423 7.56 13.84 17.32
N SER A 424 7.82 15.04 17.84
CA SER A 424 7.00 16.23 17.56
C SER A 424 7.10 16.67 16.09
N VAL A 425 8.33 16.76 15.56
CA VAL A 425 8.59 17.09 14.15
C VAL A 425 8.01 16.02 13.24
N THR A 426 8.24 14.74 13.56
CA THR A 426 7.75 13.65 12.72
C THR A 426 6.21 13.55 12.78
N LYS A 427 5.56 13.94 13.89
CA LYS A 427 4.09 13.92 14.04
C LYS A 427 3.43 14.84 13.05
N ILE A 428 3.97 16.04 12.96
CA ILE A 428 3.53 17.07 12.03
C ILE A 428 3.68 16.53 10.60
N ILE A 429 4.81 15.89 10.28
CA ILE A 429 5.04 15.29 8.96
C ILE A 429 4.00 14.19 8.67
N SER A 430 3.83 13.22 9.57
CA SER A 430 2.91 12.09 9.38
C SER A 430 1.43 12.53 9.32
N SER A 431 1.01 13.54 10.09
CA SER A 431 -0.35 14.08 10.00
C SER A 431 -0.62 14.77 8.66
N ASN A 432 0.36 15.49 8.12
CA ASN A 432 0.24 16.15 6.82
C ASN A 432 0.25 15.15 5.65
N ILE A 433 1.02 14.05 5.77
CA ILE A 433 0.98 12.94 4.78
C ILE A 433 -0.41 12.30 4.71
N LYS A 434 -1.10 12.10 5.85
CA LYS A 434 -2.48 11.58 5.87
C LYS A 434 -3.45 12.47 5.12
N VAL A 435 -3.33 13.79 5.30
CA VAL A 435 -4.18 14.78 4.61
C VAL A 435 -3.88 14.79 3.11
N SER A 436 -2.60 14.76 2.72
CA SER A 436 -2.24 14.68 1.30
C SER A 436 -2.80 13.43 0.61
N LEU A 437 -2.69 12.27 1.22
CA LEU A 437 -3.15 11.02 0.60
C LEU A 437 -4.68 10.92 0.50
N ALA A 438 -5.41 11.53 1.45
CA ALA A 438 -6.87 11.65 1.37
C ALA A 438 -7.33 12.57 0.22
N TYR A 439 -6.45 13.45 -0.26
CA TYR A 439 -6.74 14.47 -1.27
C TYR A 439 -6.10 14.22 -2.64
N GLN A 440 -5.42 13.09 -2.88
CA GLN A 440 -4.94 12.70 -4.22
C GLN A 440 -6.15 12.43 -5.14
N PRO A 441 -6.47 13.31 -6.12
CA PRO A 441 -7.60 13.11 -7.00
C PRO A 441 -7.36 11.87 -7.86
N GLY A 442 -8.28 10.92 -7.84
CA GLY A 442 -8.23 9.72 -8.68
C GLY A 442 -7.49 8.51 -8.10
N MET A 443 -6.70 8.63 -7.02
CA MET A 443 -6.09 7.44 -6.40
C MET A 443 -7.16 6.54 -5.76
N ILE A 444 -8.14 7.13 -5.06
CA ILE A 444 -9.28 6.39 -4.50
C ILE A 444 -10.15 5.78 -5.61
N ASP A 445 -10.33 6.47 -6.74
CA ASP A 445 -11.12 5.95 -7.86
C ASP A 445 -10.37 4.86 -8.64
N VAL A 446 -9.05 4.96 -8.81
CA VAL A 446 -8.19 3.90 -9.36
C VAL A 446 -8.15 2.71 -8.41
N ILE A 447 -8.07 2.95 -7.09
CA ILE A 447 -8.18 1.91 -6.07
C ILE A 447 -9.53 1.24 -6.19
N ARG A 448 -10.64 1.99 -6.17
CA ARG A 448 -11.99 1.47 -6.31
C ARG A 448 -12.18 0.69 -7.62
N TYR A 449 -11.69 1.21 -8.74
CA TYR A 449 -11.79 0.58 -10.06
C TYR A 449 -10.98 -0.72 -10.16
N ARG A 450 -9.72 -0.73 -9.72
CA ARG A 450 -8.86 -1.93 -9.75
C ARG A 450 -9.23 -2.94 -8.68
N TRP A 451 -9.67 -2.48 -7.51
CA TRP A 451 -10.17 -3.33 -6.43
C TRP A 451 -11.43 -4.07 -6.87
N THR A 452 -12.42 -3.38 -7.45
CA THR A 452 -13.64 -4.01 -7.98
C THR A 452 -13.34 -5.01 -9.09
N HIS A 453 -12.59 -4.62 -10.12
CA HIS A 453 -12.30 -5.51 -11.26
C HIS A 453 -11.32 -6.65 -10.92
N GLY A 454 -10.34 -6.42 -10.05
CA GLY A 454 -9.38 -7.44 -9.60
C GLY A 454 -10.01 -8.47 -8.66
N ILE A 455 -10.95 -8.04 -7.82
CA ILE A 455 -11.78 -8.92 -6.98
C ILE A 455 -12.68 -9.80 -7.86
N ASP A 456 -13.34 -9.23 -8.86
CA ASP A 456 -14.27 -9.99 -9.71
C ASP A 456 -13.60 -11.13 -10.49
N LEU A 457 -12.31 -10.98 -10.82
CA LEU A 457 -11.52 -12.01 -11.51
C LEU A 457 -10.96 -13.11 -10.58
N ILE A 458 -10.73 -12.83 -9.30
CA ILE A 458 -9.90 -13.69 -8.41
C ILE A 458 -10.65 -14.15 -7.15
N LEU A 459 -11.46 -13.29 -6.54
CA LEU A 459 -12.18 -13.55 -5.30
C LEU A 459 -13.15 -14.76 -5.39
N PRO A 460 -13.86 -15.04 -6.51
CA PRO A 460 -14.70 -16.23 -6.62
C PRO A 460 -13.92 -17.53 -6.45
N ASN A 461 -12.68 -17.59 -6.96
CA ASN A 461 -11.83 -18.77 -6.86
C ASN A 461 -11.24 -18.92 -5.44
N VAL A 462 -10.84 -17.82 -4.81
CA VAL A 462 -10.28 -17.80 -3.45
C VAL A 462 -11.35 -18.12 -2.40
N LEU A 463 -12.53 -17.50 -2.47
CA LEU A 463 -13.64 -17.76 -1.54
C LEU A 463 -14.19 -19.18 -1.68
N ARG A 464 -14.21 -19.74 -2.89
CA ARG A 464 -14.56 -21.15 -3.10
C ARG A 464 -13.57 -22.09 -2.40
N ASN A 465 -12.28 -21.82 -2.50
CA ASN A 465 -11.24 -22.59 -1.82
C ASN A 465 -11.29 -22.41 -0.29
N LEU A 466 -11.59 -21.20 0.20
CA LEU A 466 -11.74 -20.90 1.63
C LEU A 466 -12.98 -21.56 2.23
N ARG A 467 -14.11 -21.63 1.49
CA ARG A 467 -15.31 -22.37 1.89
C ARG A 467 -15.09 -23.88 1.93
N LEU A 468 -14.41 -24.42 0.90
CA LEU A 468 -13.99 -25.84 0.90
C LEU A 468 -13.03 -26.15 2.05
N TRP A 469 -12.21 -25.18 2.47
CA TRP A 469 -11.31 -25.28 3.61
C TRP A 469 -12.05 -25.27 4.96
N LEU A 470 -12.97 -24.33 5.20
CA LEU A 470 -13.80 -24.30 6.42
C LEU A 470 -14.63 -25.58 6.56
N SER A 471 -15.16 -26.09 5.44
CA SER A 471 -15.93 -27.33 5.42
C SER A 471 -15.08 -28.57 5.73
N LYS A 472 -13.79 -28.60 5.36
CA LYS A 472 -12.90 -29.75 5.62
C LYS A 472 -12.23 -29.70 6.98
N CYS A 473 -11.98 -28.52 7.54
CA CYS A 473 -11.43 -28.36 8.89
C CYS A 473 -12.44 -28.78 9.98
N CYS A 474 -13.75 -28.65 9.74
CA CYS A 474 -14.79 -29.09 10.68
C CYS A 474 -15.10 -30.60 10.65
N GLN A 475 -14.48 -31.39 9.77
CA GLN A 475 -14.83 -32.81 9.59
C GLN A 475 -13.93 -33.82 10.33
N TYR A 476 -12.97 -33.37 11.15
CA TYR A 476 -12.07 -34.27 11.89
C TYR A 476 -12.05 -33.94 13.38
N GLU A 477 -13.10 -34.36 14.09
CA GLU A 477 -13.07 -34.54 15.55
C GLU A 477 -13.86 -35.80 15.94
N PRO A 478 -13.31 -36.72 16.75
CA PRO A 478 -13.99 -37.94 17.16
C PRO A 478 -15.13 -37.67 18.15
N GLU A 479 -16.16 -38.50 18.06
CA GLU A 479 -17.55 -38.27 18.48
C GLU A 479 -17.83 -38.15 19.99
N SER A 480 -16.80 -38.14 20.86
CA SER A 480 -17.00 -38.39 22.30
C SER A 480 -17.10 -37.15 23.20
N ARG A 481 -17.07 -35.91 22.69
CA ARG A 481 -17.29 -34.69 23.49
C ARG A 481 -17.96 -33.56 22.70
N ARG A 482 -19.26 -33.70 22.38
CA ARG A 482 -20.10 -32.55 22.00
C ARG A 482 -20.91 -32.09 23.21
N PRO A 483 -20.73 -30.85 23.74
CA PRO A 483 -21.82 -30.19 24.43
C PRO A 483 -22.89 -29.80 23.40
N ALA A 484 -24.16 -30.00 23.73
CA ALA A 484 -25.28 -29.63 22.88
C ALA A 484 -25.24 -28.13 22.56
N MET A 485 -25.05 -27.78 21.29
CA MET A 485 -25.07 -26.40 20.82
C MET A 485 -26.11 -26.26 19.72
N THR A 486 -27.14 -25.49 20.03
CA THR A 486 -28.26 -25.11 19.18
C THR A 486 -27.81 -24.11 18.10
N SER A 487 -28.31 -24.33 16.88
CA SER A 487 -28.38 -23.44 15.71
C SER A 487 -27.11 -22.72 15.21
N TYR A 488 -26.50 -23.29 14.16
CA TYR A 488 -25.55 -22.61 13.27
C TYR A 488 -26.28 -21.68 12.28
N THR A 489 -26.74 -20.52 12.74
CA THR A 489 -27.22 -19.44 11.84
C THR A 489 -26.72 -18.03 12.17
N ASP A 490 -26.07 -17.79 13.32
CA ASP A 490 -25.75 -16.41 13.77
C ASP A 490 -24.29 -15.95 13.62
N ILE A 491 -23.38 -16.79 13.12
CA ILE A 491 -21.97 -16.35 12.92
C ILE A 491 -21.76 -15.68 11.55
N ALA A 492 -22.60 -15.97 10.56
CA ALA A 492 -22.53 -15.32 9.24
C ALA A 492 -23.13 -13.89 9.24
N SER A 493 -24.02 -13.58 10.18
CA SER A 493 -24.60 -12.22 10.33
C SER A 493 -23.69 -11.27 11.12
N SER A 494 -22.80 -11.79 11.98
CA SER A 494 -21.90 -10.95 12.81
C SER A 494 -20.66 -10.41 12.06
N ILE A 495 -20.37 -10.88 10.84
CA ILE A 495 -19.32 -10.30 9.99
C ILE A 495 -19.90 -9.24 9.03
N TYR A 496 -21.22 -9.22 8.83
CA TYR A 496 -21.90 -8.26 7.96
C TYR A 496 -22.50 -7.04 8.69
N MET A 497 -22.56 -7.03 10.03
CA MET A 497 -23.00 -5.88 10.84
C MET A 497 -21.84 -5.26 11.66
N GLY A 498 -20.75 -4.90 10.99
CA GLY A 498 -19.58 -4.25 11.61
C GLY A 498 -19.09 -2.99 10.89
N VAL A 499 -19.82 -2.48 9.90
CA VAL A 499 -19.51 -1.22 9.20
C VAL A 499 -20.81 -0.45 9.01
N GLY A 500 -21.23 0.29 10.03
CA GLY A 500 -22.34 1.24 9.91
C GLY A 500 -23.19 1.36 11.17
N ALA A 501 -22.72 2.15 12.14
CA ALA A 501 -23.54 2.99 13.03
C ALA A 501 -22.63 3.58 14.11
N GLY A 502 -22.25 4.85 13.95
CA GLY A 502 -21.42 5.54 14.93
C GLY A 502 -21.12 6.99 14.59
N LEU A 503 -22.08 7.70 13.97
CA LEU A 503 -22.05 9.15 13.83
C LEU A 503 -23.48 9.67 14.04
N GLY A 504 -23.89 9.74 15.30
CA GLY A 504 -25.09 10.43 15.75
C GLY A 504 -24.70 11.36 16.89
N ASN A 505 -24.95 12.66 16.67
CA ASN A 505 -24.95 13.76 17.64
C ASN A 505 -23.60 14.30 18.15
N PHE A 506 -23.03 15.22 17.35
CA PHE A 506 -22.49 16.49 17.86
C PHE A 506 -22.99 17.60 16.92
N TYR A 507 -24.16 18.15 17.25
CA TYR A 507 -24.63 19.44 16.72
C TYR A 507 -24.23 20.51 17.73
N GLY A 508 -23.38 21.45 17.32
CA GLY A 508 -23.08 22.64 18.10
C GLY A 508 -21.76 23.30 17.72
N THR A 509 -21.88 24.44 17.04
CA THR A 509 -20.91 25.56 16.93
C THR A 509 -19.89 25.60 15.76
N THR A 510 -20.16 26.60 14.90
CA THR A 510 -19.32 27.50 14.08
C THR A 510 -18.42 26.97 12.96
N SER A 511 -18.80 27.35 11.73
CA SER A 511 -17.96 27.32 10.51
C SER A 511 -16.81 28.34 10.62
N PRO A 512 -15.57 27.98 10.22
CA PRO A 512 -14.38 28.81 10.41
C PRO A 512 -14.18 29.92 9.34
N LEU A 513 -15.22 30.31 8.58
CA LEU A 513 -15.09 31.30 7.50
C LEU A 513 -16.13 32.44 7.49
N GLY A 514 -16.99 32.58 8.49
CA GLY A 514 -17.73 33.84 8.72
C GLY A 514 -18.58 34.40 7.58
N LEU A 515 -19.04 33.58 6.63
CA LEU A 515 -19.94 34.01 5.56
C LEU A 515 -21.37 33.52 5.82
N THR A 516 -22.29 34.46 6.02
CA THR A 516 -23.74 34.23 6.18
C THR A 516 -24.40 34.06 4.82
N LEU A 517 -24.86 32.85 4.51
CA LEU A 517 -25.73 32.59 3.35
C LEU A 517 -27.19 32.57 3.80
N THR A 518 -27.98 33.52 3.31
CA THR A 518 -29.44 33.56 3.50
C THR A 518 -30.08 32.46 2.65
N LYS A 519 -30.86 31.56 3.26
CA LYS A 519 -31.55 30.48 2.56
C LYS A 519 -32.70 31.06 1.73
N THR A 520 -32.75 30.73 0.43
CA THR A 520 -33.85 31.11 -0.46
C THR A 520 -35.09 30.23 -0.24
N PRO A 521 -36.31 30.78 -0.38
CA PRO A 521 -37.58 30.05 -0.14
C PRO A 521 -37.72 28.74 -0.95
N SER A 522 -37.14 28.70 -2.15
CA SER A 522 -37.13 27.51 -3.01
C SER A 522 -36.38 26.31 -2.42
N PHE A 523 -35.42 26.54 -1.52
CA PHE A 523 -34.73 25.46 -0.81
C PHE A 523 -35.59 24.90 0.33
N LEU A 524 -36.44 25.71 0.96
CA LEU A 524 -37.34 25.27 2.03
C LEU A 524 -38.49 24.42 1.46
N GLU A 525 -39.08 24.80 0.32
CA GLU A 525 -40.08 23.96 -0.38
C GLU A 525 -39.51 22.60 -0.85
N LEU A 526 -38.24 22.58 -1.25
CA LEU A 526 -37.58 21.34 -1.69
C LEU A 526 -37.31 20.37 -0.51
N VAL A 527 -37.17 20.91 0.70
CA VAL A 527 -36.99 20.11 1.92
C VAL A 527 -38.35 19.59 2.41
N GLU A 528 -39.38 20.42 2.46
CA GLU A 528 -40.74 20.00 2.86
C GLU A 528 -41.35 18.96 1.90
N SER A 529 -41.13 19.09 0.59
CA SER A 529 -41.60 18.12 -0.40
C SER A 529 -40.89 16.76 -0.35
N LYS A 530 -39.70 16.68 0.26
CA LYS A 530 -38.95 15.43 0.45
C LYS A 530 -39.20 14.77 1.79
N THR A 531 -39.59 15.52 2.82
CA THR A 531 -39.98 14.95 4.13
C THR A 531 -41.42 14.43 4.14
N SER A 532 -42.35 15.00 3.35
CA SER A 532 -43.74 14.49 3.28
C SER A 532 -43.87 13.16 2.51
N LYS A 533 -42.95 12.83 1.60
CA LYS A 533 -42.98 11.57 0.83
C LYS A 533 -42.49 10.32 1.59
N LYS A 534 -42.07 10.44 2.85
CA LYS A 534 -41.52 9.31 3.63
C LYS A 534 -42.41 8.87 4.81
N TYR A 535 -43.64 9.38 4.92
CA TYR A 535 -44.54 9.07 6.04
C TYR A 535 -45.94 8.56 5.69
N ASP A 536 -46.20 8.17 4.43
CA ASP A 536 -47.45 7.47 4.07
C ASP A 536 -47.16 6.21 3.25
N SER A 537 -47.06 5.08 3.95
CA SER A 537 -47.52 3.75 3.50
C SER A 537 -47.10 2.68 4.51
N THR A 538 -47.79 2.63 5.66
CA THR A 538 -47.90 1.38 6.43
C THR A 538 -49.28 1.31 7.07
N SER A 539 -50.23 0.63 6.42
CA SER A 539 -51.28 -0.15 7.07
C SER A 539 -52.17 -0.89 6.06
N ALA A 540 -52.56 -2.10 6.46
CA ALA A 540 -53.67 -2.95 6.00
C ALA A 540 -53.48 -3.91 4.79
N ASP A 541 -53.33 -5.17 5.20
CA ASP A 541 -54.13 -6.35 4.83
C ASP A 541 -53.65 -7.40 3.81
N GLU A 542 -53.76 -8.64 4.32
CA GLU A 542 -53.45 -9.95 3.76
C GLU A 542 -54.47 -10.38 2.69
N SER A 543 -54.00 -11.04 1.63
CA SER A 543 -54.44 -12.38 1.19
C SER A 543 -53.97 -12.69 -0.24
N SER A 544 -53.59 -13.95 -0.45
CA SER A 544 -53.45 -14.69 -1.73
C SER A 544 -52.64 -14.03 -2.86
N ASP A 545 -51.54 -14.65 -3.29
CA ASP A 545 -51.66 -15.75 -4.25
C ASP A 545 -50.27 -16.20 -4.74
N GLU A 546 -50.05 -17.49 -4.66
CA GLU A 546 -48.79 -18.19 -4.82
C GLU A 546 -48.64 -18.64 -6.28
N SER A 547 -48.44 -17.73 -7.23
CA SER A 547 -48.19 -18.16 -8.63
C SER A 547 -47.48 -17.15 -9.55
N LYS A 548 -46.38 -16.50 -9.11
CA LYS A 548 -45.51 -15.74 -10.05
C LYS A 548 -44.02 -15.68 -9.72
N LYS A 549 -43.56 -16.51 -8.77
CA LYS A 549 -42.12 -16.74 -8.53
C LYS A 549 -41.56 -17.78 -9.52
N ARG A 550 -41.44 -17.42 -10.80
CA ARG A 550 -40.53 -18.15 -11.72
C ARG A 550 -40.02 -17.36 -12.94
N LYS A 551 -40.20 -16.03 -13.01
CA LYS A 551 -39.68 -15.23 -14.15
C LYS A 551 -38.89 -13.96 -13.81
N ALA A 552 -38.51 -13.72 -12.55
CA ALA A 552 -37.74 -12.52 -12.17
C ALA A 552 -36.31 -12.81 -11.68
N ALA A 553 -35.73 -13.94 -12.06
CA ALA A 553 -34.29 -14.20 -11.91
C ALA A 553 -33.56 -13.86 -13.21
N LYS A 554 -33.59 -12.58 -13.62
CA LYS A 554 -32.72 -12.00 -14.65
C LYS A 554 -32.85 -10.49 -14.64
N ASN A 555 -32.01 -9.86 -13.81
CA ASN A 555 -31.29 -8.60 -14.07
C ASN A 555 -30.92 -7.98 -12.72
N GLY A 556 -29.64 -8.14 -12.33
CA GLY A 556 -29.03 -7.25 -11.36
C GLY A 556 -28.90 -5.86 -11.98
N GLU A 557 -29.43 -4.84 -11.31
CA GLU A 557 -29.23 -3.45 -11.71
C GLU A 557 -27.75 -3.08 -11.58
N ALA A 558 -27.10 -2.87 -12.72
CA ALA A 558 -25.83 -2.18 -12.80
C ALA A 558 -26.05 -0.71 -12.39
N GLU A 559 -25.26 -0.23 -11.43
CA GLU A 559 -25.18 1.16 -11.01
C GLU A 559 -25.04 2.08 -12.25
N LYS A 560 -26.04 2.95 -12.50
CA LYS A 560 -26.05 3.85 -13.67
C LYS A 560 -24.94 4.91 -13.56
N LEU A 561 -23.76 4.60 -14.10
CA LEU A 561 -22.67 5.55 -14.32
C LEU A 561 -23.18 6.75 -15.14
N LYS A 562 -23.16 7.95 -14.55
CA LYS A 562 -23.48 9.22 -15.24
C LYS A 562 -22.36 9.58 -16.23
N ALA A 563 -22.70 10.29 -17.30
CA ALA A 563 -21.73 10.74 -18.29
C ALA A 563 -20.83 11.86 -17.75
N SER A 564 -19.56 11.87 -18.14
CA SER A 564 -18.67 13.02 -17.91
C SER A 564 -18.88 14.07 -19.00
N ASN A 565 -19.14 15.31 -18.61
CA ASN A 565 -19.28 16.44 -19.53
C ASN A 565 -17.98 17.26 -19.51
N ILE A 566 -17.45 17.60 -20.68
CA ILE A 566 -16.22 18.34 -20.90
C ILE A 566 -16.58 19.54 -21.79
N SER A 567 -16.46 20.76 -21.27
CA SER A 567 -16.60 21.96 -22.08
C SER A 567 -15.39 22.10 -23.00
N ALA A 568 -15.63 22.34 -24.28
CA ALA A 568 -14.58 22.50 -25.27
C ALA A 568 -14.67 23.88 -25.93
N SER A 569 -13.52 24.50 -26.18
CA SER A 569 -13.45 25.82 -26.82
C SER A 569 -13.56 25.75 -28.35
N ARG A 570 -13.10 24.65 -28.96
CA ARG A 570 -13.03 24.49 -30.41
C ARG A 570 -13.12 23.01 -30.82
N LEU A 571 -13.88 22.73 -31.87
CA LEU A 571 -13.93 21.44 -32.57
C LEU A 571 -13.53 21.65 -34.03
N ARG A 572 -12.59 20.84 -34.54
CA ARG A 572 -12.13 20.89 -35.93
C ARG A 572 -12.14 19.50 -36.55
N ILE A 573 -12.76 19.38 -37.72
CA ILE A 573 -12.83 18.16 -38.54
C ILE A 573 -12.44 18.56 -39.97
N GLY A 574 -11.20 18.28 -40.39
CA GLY A 574 -10.68 18.74 -41.68
C GLY A 574 -10.73 20.27 -41.80
N ARG A 575 -11.53 20.76 -42.77
CA ARG A 575 -11.84 22.19 -42.98
C ARG A 575 -13.06 22.70 -42.20
N PHE A 576 -13.85 21.81 -41.61
CA PHE A 576 -14.96 22.19 -40.74
C PHE A 576 -14.42 22.60 -39.37
N GLU A 577 -14.83 23.75 -38.86
CA GLU A 577 -14.40 24.29 -37.56
C GLU A 577 -15.58 24.95 -36.86
N ARG A 578 -15.73 24.66 -35.56
CA ARG A 578 -16.73 25.27 -34.68
C ARG A 578 -16.05 25.76 -33.41
N GLU A 579 -16.23 27.04 -33.11
CA GLU A 579 -15.75 27.67 -31.88
C GLU A 579 -16.91 27.95 -30.92
N SER A 580 -16.68 27.74 -29.63
CA SER A 580 -17.63 28.07 -28.56
C SER A 580 -17.62 29.58 -28.33
N LYS A 581 -18.78 30.24 -28.38
CA LYS A 581 -18.89 31.68 -28.06
C LYS A 581 -19.17 31.90 -26.57
N ASN A 582 -19.96 31.00 -25.97
CA ASN A 582 -20.29 30.97 -24.55
C ASN A 582 -20.01 29.58 -23.95
N ASP A 583 -19.95 29.50 -22.62
CA ASP A 583 -19.86 28.22 -21.91
C ASP A 583 -21.12 27.38 -22.15
N GLY A 584 -20.93 26.18 -22.71
CA GLY A 584 -22.01 25.23 -23.02
C GLY A 584 -22.44 25.18 -24.50
N ASP A 585 -21.91 26.05 -25.36
CA ASP A 585 -22.18 26.00 -26.80
C ASP A 585 -21.55 24.78 -27.47
N LEU A 586 -20.42 24.30 -26.95
CA LEU A 586 -19.72 23.10 -27.41
C LEU A 586 -19.33 22.23 -26.21
N VAL A 587 -19.92 21.03 -26.14
CA VAL A 587 -19.71 20.10 -25.02
C VAL A 587 -19.44 18.70 -25.53
N ALA A 588 -18.32 18.12 -25.10
CA ALA A 588 -18.03 16.70 -25.27
C ALA A 588 -18.55 15.90 -24.07
N LYS A 589 -19.28 14.82 -24.31
CA LYS A 589 -19.84 13.93 -23.30
C LYS A 589 -19.30 12.52 -23.47
N CYS A 590 -18.68 11.99 -22.43
CA CYS A 590 -18.17 10.63 -22.39
C CYS A 590 -19.18 9.74 -21.64
N TYR A 591 -19.85 8.85 -22.38
CA TYR A 591 -20.76 7.86 -21.81
C TYR A 591 -20.04 6.53 -21.61
N TYR A 592 -19.49 6.29 -20.42
CA TYR A 592 -18.72 5.08 -20.11
C TYR A 592 -19.56 3.80 -20.20
N ALA A 593 -20.75 3.80 -19.62
CA ALA A 593 -21.65 2.64 -19.65
C ALA A 593 -22.12 2.29 -21.08
N LYS A 594 -22.30 3.30 -21.93
CA LYS A 594 -22.73 3.11 -23.33
C LYS A 594 -21.56 2.99 -24.31
N ARG A 595 -20.32 3.20 -23.85
CA ARG A 595 -19.08 3.24 -24.67
C ARG A 595 -19.19 4.19 -25.86
N LYS A 596 -19.65 5.42 -25.60
CA LYS A 596 -19.88 6.45 -26.62
C LYS A 596 -19.21 7.76 -26.24
N LEU A 597 -18.66 8.44 -27.24
CA LEU A 597 -18.24 9.84 -27.16
C LEU A 597 -19.23 10.68 -27.98
N VAL A 598 -19.76 11.72 -27.38
CA VAL A 598 -20.79 12.56 -27.98
C VAL A 598 -20.32 14.01 -27.97
N TRP A 599 -20.38 14.70 -29.10
CA TRP A 599 -20.21 16.15 -29.17
C TRP A 599 -21.57 16.80 -29.37
N GLU A 600 -21.95 17.70 -28.47
CA GLU A 600 -23.15 18.54 -28.61
C GLU A 600 -22.72 19.97 -28.93
N MET A 601 -23.36 20.55 -29.95
CA MET A 601 -23.10 21.89 -30.47
C MET A 601 -24.41 22.66 -30.55
N LEU A 602 -24.46 23.85 -29.97
CA LEU A 602 -25.62 24.73 -30.11
C LEU A 602 -25.56 25.47 -31.46
N ASP A 603 -26.65 25.42 -32.22
CA ASP A 603 -26.78 26.04 -33.54
C ASP A 603 -28.19 26.60 -33.76
N GLY A 604 -28.33 27.93 -33.73
CA GLY A 604 -29.61 28.63 -33.95
C GLY A 604 -30.70 28.30 -32.90
N GLY A 605 -30.31 28.02 -31.65
CA GLY A 605 -31.24 27.69 -30.56
C GLY A 605 -31.56 26.19 -30.41
N LEU A 606 -31.11 25.35 -31.34
CA LEU A 606 -31.22 23.88 -31.29
C LEU A 606 -29.84 23.24 -31.19
N LYS A 607 -29.74 22.01 -30.67
CA LYS A 607 -28.46 21.29 -30.64
C LYS A 607 -28.26 20.35 -31.82
N ASN A 608 -27.08 20.41 -32.40
CA ASN A 608 -26.54 19.38 -33.28
C ASN A 608 -25.63 18.45 -32.46
N LYS A 609 -25.62 17.18 -32.83
CA LYS A 609 -24.91 16.13 -32.09
C LYS A 609 -24.13 15.22 -33.03
N ILE A 610 -22.86 14.99 -32.69
CA ILE A 610 -22.00 13.97 -33.31
C ILE A 610 -21.82 12.85 -32.30
N GLU A 611 -22.11 11.61 -32.68
CA GLU A 611 -21.99 10.44 -31.82
C GLU A 611 -21.02 9.42 -32.43
N ILE A 612 -20.00 9.08 -31.64
CA ILE A 612 -18.89 8.19 -31.98
C ILE A 612 -18.94 6.99 -31.02
N ASN A 613 -18.95 5.77 -31.56
CA ASN A 613 -18.77 4.59 -30.73
C ASN A 613 -17.29 4.40 -30.39
N TRP A 614 -16.97 3.99 -29.16
CA TRP A 614 -15.57 3.77 -28.78
C TRP A 614 -14.87 2.71 -29.61
N SER A 615 -15.62 1.72 -30.12
CA SER A 615 -15.10 0.70 -31.05
C SER A 615 -14.62 1.26 -32.38
N GLU A 616 -15.09 2.47 -32.75
CA GLU A 616 -14.70 3.11 -34.00
C GLU A 616 -13.43 3.95 -33.85
N ILE A 617 -12.99 4.24 -32.62
CA ILE A 617 -11.79 5.04 -32.36
C ILE A 617 -10.54 4.17 -32.53
N THR A 618 -9.69 4.52 -33.50
CA THR A 618 -8.44 3.81 -33.80
C THR A 618 -7.25 4.39 -33.05
N ALA A 619 -7.23 5.70 -32.83
CA ALA A 619 -6.17 6.36 -32.07
C ALA A 619 -6.69 7.60 -31.34
N ILE A 620 -6.08 7.90 -30.19
CA ILE A 620 -6.31 9.13 -29.43
C ILE A 620 -4.95 9.73 -29.08
N LYS A 621 -4.77 11.03 -29.35
CA LYS A 621 -3.56 11.77 -29.01
C LYS A 621 -3.94 13.06 -28.31
N ALA A 622 -3.42 13.27 -27.09
CA ALA A 622 -3.57 14.51 -26.36
C ALA A 622 -2.26 15.30 -26.42
N VAL A 623 -2.34 16.58 -26.79
CA VAL A 623 -1.20 17.50 -26.89
C VAL A 623 -1.42 18.64 -25.90
N PHE A 624 -0.42 18.89 -25.06
CA PHE A 624 -0.46 19.89 -24.00
C PHE A 624 0.69 20.90 -24.16
N PRO A 625 0.55 21.90 -25.05
CA PRO A 625 1.58 22.92 -25.24
C PRO A 625 1.62 23.86 -24.03
N LYS A 626 2.81 24.33 -23.63
CA LYS A 626 2.94 25.39 -22.62
C LYS A 626 2.32 26.67 -23.19
N ASN A 627 1.34 27.24 -22.49
CA ASN A 627 0.62 28.49 -22.82
C ASN A 627 -0.35 28.45 -24.02
N GLN A 628 -0.84 27.28 -24.43
CA GLN A 628 -1.92 27.16 -25.42
C GLN A 628 -3.01 26.18 -24.95
N PRO A 629 -4.24 26.24 -25.52
CA PRO A 629 -5.29 25.26 -25.23
C PRO A 629 -4.81 23.83 -25.53
N SER A 630 -5.10 22.90 -24.63
CA SER A 630 -4.82 21.48 -24.85
C SER A 630 -5.65 20.93 -26.00
N VAL A 631 -5.03 20.16 -26.89
CA VAL A 631 -5.69 19.60 -28.08
C VAL A 631 -5.86 18.10 -27.92
N LEU A 632 -7.10 17.62 -28.05
CA LEU A 632 -7.41 16.19 -28.13
C LEU A 632 -7.69 15.82 -29.59
N GLN A 633 -6.81 15.01 -30.18
CA GLN A 633 -6.97 14.46 -31.52
C GLN A 633 -7.51 13.03 -31.41
N ILE A 634 -8.53 12.73 -32.20
CA ILE A 634 -9.20 11.43 -32.23
C ILE A 634 -9.24 10.98 -33.70
N GLN A 635 -8.77 9.77 -33.95
CA GLN A 635 -8.84 9.12 -35.25
C GLN A 635 -9.90 8.02 -35.21
N LEU A 636 -10.70 7.93 -36.27
CA LEU A 636 -11.85 7.06 -36.42
C LEU A 636 -11.68 6.12 -37.62
N SER A 637 -12.04 4.86 -37.42
CA SER A 637 -12.11 3.85 -38.48
C SER A 637 -13.32 4.04 -39.40
N HIS A 638 -14.40 4.61 -38.88
CA HIS A 638 -15.68 4.76 -39.57
C HIS A 638 -16.24 6.17 -39.35
N MET A 639 -17.15 6.57 -40.24
CA MET A 639 -17.83 7.87 -40.15
C MET A 639 -18.73 7.90 -38.89
N PRO A 640 -18.72 9.00 -38.11
CA PRO A 640 -19.58 9.16 -36.96
C PRO A 640 -21.06 9.35 -37.36
N SER A 641 -21.95 9.18 -36.39
CA SER A 641 -23.39 9.39 -36.58
C SER A 641 -23.81 10.83 -36.21
N PHE A 642 -24.72 11.41 -36.98
CA PHE A 642 -25.16 12.80 -36.80
C PHE A 642 -26.63 12.86 -36.43
N GLN A 643 -26.95 13.70 -35.43
CA GLN A 643 -28.31 13.92 -34.95
C GLN A 643 -28.58 15.41 -34.74
N ARG A 644 -29.83 15.84 -34.89
CA ARG A 644 -30.29 17.20 -34.59
C ARG A 644 -31.47 17.15 -33.62
N GLU A 645 -31.47 18.06 -32.66
CA GLU A 645 -32.53 18.25 -31.67
C GLU A 645 -33.79 18.82 -32.34
N SER A 646 -34.94 18.24 -32.03
CA SER A 646 -36.25 18.82 -32.34
C SER A 646 -36.58 19.96 -31.38
N ASP A 647 -37.45 20.88 -31.78
CA ASP A 647 -37.90 21.99 -30.93
C ASP A 647 -38.28 21.51 -29.49
N PRO A 648 -37.57 21.98 -28.44
CA PRO A 648 -37.72 21.43 -27.11
C PRO A 648 -39.11 21.73 -26.52
N GLN A 649 -39.92 20.69 -26.31
CA GLN A 649 -41.21 20.83 -25.64
C GLN A 649 -41.03 20.83 -24.11
N PRO A 650 -41.65 21.79 -23.37
CA PRO A 650 -41.60 21.82 -21.92
C PRO A 650 -42.07 20.49 -21.31
N ARG A 651 -41.32 19.97 -20.33
CA ARG A 651 -41.61 18.72 -19.59
C ARG A 651 -41.58 17.42 -20.40
N LYS A 652 -41.09 17.43 -21.64
CA LYS A 652 -40.79 16.21 -22.41
C LYS A 652 -39.29 16.01 -22.57
N HIS A 653 -38.88 14.74 -22.71
CA HIS A 653 -37.48 14.43 -23.01
C HIS A 653 -37.09 14.96 -24.38
N THR A 654 -35.86 15.45 -24.51
CA THR A 654 -35.27 15.87 -25.79
C THR A 654 -35.35 14.73 -26.81
N ILE A 655 -35.96 15.02 -27.97
CA ILE A 655 -36.06 14.09 -29.10
C ILE A 655 -34.96 14.45 -30.11
N TRP A 656 -34.29 13.41 -30.61
CA TRP A 656 -33.20 13.52 -31.56
C TRP A 656 -33.58 12.85 -32.87
N HIS A 657 -33.36 13.56 -33.98
CA HIS A 657 -33.56 13.02 -35.33
C HIS A 657 -32.21 12.80 -36.01
N ALA A 658 -32.04 11.66 -36.69
CA ALA A 658 -30.88 11.44 -37.53
C ALA A 658 -30.85 12.51 -38.65
N THR A 659 -29.68 13.09 -38.89
CA THR A 659 -29.48 14.12 -39.91
C THR A 659 -28.31 13.73 -40.83
N PRO A 660 -28.29 14.17 -42.09
CA PRO A 660 -27.10 14.09 -42.92
C PRO A 660 -25.91 14.83 -42.30
N ASP A 661 -24.69 14.49 -42.75
CA ASP A 661 -23.45 15.11 -42.30
C ASP A 661 -23.46 16.63 -42.51
N PHE A 662 -23.61 17.38 -41.42
CA PHE A 662 -23.60 18.84 -41.41
C PHE A 662 -22.18 19.43 -41.45
N THR A 663 -21.13 18.60 -41.48
CA THR A 663 -19.74 19.04 -41.62
C THR A 663 -19.33 19.26 -43.09
N GLY A 664 -20.27 19.18 -44.02
CA GLY A 664 -20.01 19.35 -45.45
C GLY A 664 -19.14 18.23 -46.05
N GLY A 665 -19.30 17.00 -45.55
CA GLY A 665 -18.55 15.82 -45.98
C GLY A 665 -17.17 15.68 -45.33
N GLN A 666 -16.73 16.63 -44.49
CA GLN A 666 -15.39 16.61 -43.91
C GLN A 666 -15.16 15.42 -42.97
N ALA A 667 -16.19 14.97 -42.25
CA ALA A 667 -16.11 13.80 -41.37
C ALA A 667 -15.98 12.46 -42.12
N SER A 668 -16.37 12.42 -43.40
CA SER A 668 -16.21 11.23 -44.24
C SER A 668 -14.78 11.09 -44.79
N VAL A 669 -14.12 12.23 -45.04
CA VAL A 669 -12.79 12.35 -45.66
C VAL A 669 -11.67 12.38 -44.61
N ASN A 670 -11.88 13.04 -43.47
CA ASN A 670 -10.89 13.22 -42.42
C ASN A 670 -11.31 12.43 -41.18
N ARG A 671 -11.18 11.10 -41.25
CA ARG A 671 -11.49 10.17 -40.17
C ARG A 671 -10.24 9.60 -39.53
#